data_AF-A0A0K8WAA1-F1
#
_entry.id   AF-A0A0K8WAA1-F1
#
_cell.length_a   1.000
_cell.length_b   1.000
_cell.length_c   1.000
_cell.angle_alpha   90.00
_cell.angle_beta   90.00
_cell.angle_gamma   90.00
#
_symmetry.space_group_name_H-M   'P 1'
#
loop_
_entity.id
_entity.type
_entity.pdbx_description
1 polymer ?
#
loop_
_entity_poly.entity_id
_entity_poly.type
_entity_poly.pdbx_seq_one_letter_code
_entity_poly.pdbx_strand_id
1 'polypeptide(L)'
;MIGSVIVLTTMPTKDECAFSTYKTNNLGDKFLEEKWITSGSLGSRDSVLVFRHKNLEKKSKDIILSSKKEISDTNKKNAVFNDFVAKDVSGLKLYNNSLPSLDVIRKDNVALPKHVTNFLNMDITTSNMEQSNSYETYQDTNKVYEEDDDEIIMQFSNMPAYKMKIKYKFMQTETKLLRKIFACHGLSEVGENESFSILWTGVHIKPDILRNLAPYQRVNHFPRSYELTRKDRLYKNIEKMQHLRGIKNFDIVPQSFVLPIEYKELVSAHNKNRGPWIVKPAASSRGRGIFIVNTPDQIPPDEQVLVCKYITDPLCIDGHKCDLRVYVLVTSFDPLIIYIYEEGLVRLATVKYDRATENLWNPCMHLCNYSINKYHSDYIKSSDAEIEDVGHKWTLSALLRHLKSQGCNTYELMENIEDLIIKSIFACAQTIISACRMFVPSGSNCFELYGFDILIDNSLKPWLLEVNLSPSMGVDSPLDSKVKTCLITDLLTCVGIPAYSTEMRAHYDNKWTRFRNINSTRRITLADQYMSGNCNGTRRLTASSIPTQQTLTLEEQRIIKNARLQYDRRGGFVRIFPTDDSMQRYGSFLDNSTGIPISTPMAHGQMPYSMILPHNYNQVLFKCLYANAKYKKESNELLQRMCQYERALAVGSLVSFSSKSLKLKSVEEGKRLRIEIIKLIDNGSELTQLQARQAFALYLEAILHRITHEPRDFHEKIILKFLNRLGGNIKTPTVPFHNPKNSRGNSKARTAMVAKQLGDFLEQYNRDTEAYVDSFDHFGMIPSGLFGDFLAQSQEADLEAVLALHTNVTGNMPYLYNRFGLSVPQTPPIPSGLHGFLRALPGMVLTGSVARDFNKFDGYYKNNEKNFNILRN
;
A
#
# COMPACT_ATOMS: atom_id res chain seq x y z
N MET A 1 -0.81 -73.26 -3.19
CA MET A 1 0.58 -72.78 -3.01
C MET A 1 0.78 -71.53 -3.84
N ILE A 2 1.14 -70.42 -3.20
CA ILE A 2 2.00 -69.30 -3.64
C ILE A 2 1.90 -68.29 -2.49
N GLY A 3 3.06 -67.85 -1.98
CA GLY A 3 3.20 -67.40 -0.60
C GLY A 3 2.86 -65.93 -0.33
N SER A 4 1.97 -65.74 0.64
CA SER A 4 2.09 -64.81 1.77
C SER A 4 2.98 -63.57 1.63
N VAL A 5 2.33 -62.41 1.57
CA VAL A 5 2.90 -61.11 1.93
C VAL A 5 3.36 -61.13 3.39
N ILE A 6 4.61 -60.72 3.66
CA ILE A 6 5.07 -60.36 5.00
C ILE A 6 5.24 -58.84 5.05
N VAL A 7 4.53 -58.22 5.99
CA VAL A 7 4.65 -56.81 6.32
C VAL A 7 5.94 -56.57 7.10
N LEU A 8 6.82 -55.69 6.61
CA LEU A 8 7.89 -55.10 7.40
C LEU A 8 7.62 -53.61 7.60
N THR A 9 7.02 -53.31 8.74
CA THR A 9 6.89 -51.95 9.28
C THR A 9 8.23 -51.44 9.79
N THR A 10 8.83 -50.49 9.08
CA THR A 10 9.80 -49.55 9.66
C THR A 10 9.45 -48.14 9.21
N MET A 11 8.76 -47.40 10.07
CA MET A 11 8.64 -45.95 9.90
C MET A 11 10.03 -45.32 10.04
N PRO A 12 10.43 -44.35 9.19
CA PRO A 12 11.47 -43.42 9.55
C PRO A 12 10.94 -42.58 10.72
N THR A 13 11.50 -42.79 11.90
CA THR A 13 11.21 -41.97 13.07
C THR A 13 11.59 -40.51 12.81
N LYS A 14 10.82 -39.59 13.38
CA LYS A 14 11.20 -38.17 13.48
C LYS A 14 12.60 -38.06 14.09
N ASP A 15 13.59 -37.64 13.31
CA ASP A 15 14.62 -36.67 13.70
C ASP A 15 15.53 -36.35 12.50
N GLU A 16 16.38 -35.32 12.66
CA GLU A 16 17.36 -34.82 11.67
C GLU A 16 16.80 -34.12 10.40
N CYS A 17 15.97 -33.09 10.61
CA CYS A 17 16.04 -31.88 9.77
C CYS A 17 16.09 -30.60 10.63
N ALA A 18 16.98 -30.61 11.63
CA ALA A 18 17.21 -29.48 12.52
C ALA A 18 18.12 -28.41 11.89
N PHE A 19 17.64 -27.74 10.84
CA PHE A 19 18.29 -26.52 10.38
C PHE A 19 18.18 -25.43 11.44
N SER A 20 19.32 -24.88 11.83
CA SER A 20 19.50 -23.90 12.90
C SER A 20 18.58 -22.68 12.77
N THR A 21 17.43 -22.71 13.44
CA THR A 21 16.83 -21.48 13.97
C THR A 21 17.82 -20.89 14.97
N TYR A 22 18.26 -19.65 14.73
CA TYR A 22 19.25 -18.96 15.56
C TYR A 22 18.79 -18.88 17.03
N LYS A 23 19.27 -19.80 17.88
CA LYS A 23 19.25 -19.65 19.33
C LYS A 23 20.09 -18.44 19.70
N THR A 24 19.46 -17.34 20.09
CA THR A 24 20.16 -16.30 20.83
C THR A 24 20.41 -16.83 22.24
N ASN A 25 21.67 -17.12 22.57
CA ASN A 25 22.05 -17.57 23.90
C ASN A 25 21.59 -16.57 24.97
N ASN A 26 20.94 -17.08 26.02
CA ASN A 26 20.72 -16.33 27.25
C ASN A 26 22.02 -16.28 28.05
N LEU A 27 22.50 -15.07 28.38
CA LEU A 27 23.37 -14.76 29.52
C LEU A 27 23.51 -13.23 29.67
N GLY A 28 22.93 -12.68 30.75
CA GLY A 28 23.28 -11.41 31.42
C GLY A 28 23.40 -10.10 30.62
N ASP A 29 22.33 -9.29 30.62
CA ASP A 29 22.25 -7.81 30.81
C ASP A 29 23.35 -6.82 30.34
N LYS A 30 24.24 -7.17 29.41
CA LYS A 30 25.09 -6.22 28.66
C LYS A 30 24.90 -6.26 27.13
N PHE A 31 23.87 -6.97 26.66
CA PHE A 31 23.74 -7.45 25.28
C PHE A 31 22.76 -6.67 24.35
N LEU A 32 22.50 -5.38 24.61
CA LEU A 32 21.43 -4.64 23.91
C LEU A 32 21.86 -3.68 22.79
N GLU A 33 23.09 -3.14 22.77
CA GLU A 33 23.48 -2.17 21.73
C GLU A 33 23.82 -2.80 20.36
N GLU A 34 24.38 -4.02 20.33
CA GLU A 34 24.87 -4.63 19.08
C GLU A 34 23.78 -5.27 18.18
N LYS A 35 22.54 -5.44 18.65
CA LYS A 35 21.49 -6.16 17.88
C LYS A 35 20.76 -5.35 16.80
N TRP A 36 21.07 -4.06 16.65
CA TRP A 36 20.28 -3.12 15.85
C TRP A 36 20.96 -2.64 14.57
N ILE A 37 22.21 -3.04 14.36
CA ILE A 37 23.06 -2.65 13.24
C ILE A 37 23.68 -3.92 12.67
N THR A 38 23.74 -4.07 11.34
CA THR A 38 24.19 -5.33 10.72
C THR A 38 25.67 -5.39 10.37
N SER A 39 26.38 -4.26 10.39
CA SER A 39 27.81 -4.20 10.06
C SER A 39 28.46 -2.93 10.63
N GLY A 40 29.75 -2.98 10.97
CA GLY A 40 30.48 -1.82 11.51
C GLY A 40 30.00 -1.32 12.88
N SER A 41 30.69 -0.32 13.43
CA SER A 41 30.25 0.39 14.65
C SER A 41 29.17 1.43 14.32
N LEU A 42 28.33 1.77 15.30
CA LEU A 42 27.31 2.84 15.15
C LEU A 42 27.94 4.15 14.65
N GLY A 43 27.34 4.76 13.64
CA GLY A 43 27.85 5.98 13.00
C GLY A 43 28.90 5.75 11.92
N SER A 44 29.46 4.54 11.77
CA SER A 44 30.51 4.25 10.80
C SER A 44 30.01 4.10 9.35
N ARG A 45 30.93 4.15 8.38
CA ARG A 45 30.65 3.97 6.94
C ARG A 45 30.03 2.62 6.56
N ASP A 46 30.27 1.59 7.36
CA ASP A 46 29.70 0.26 7.13
C ASP A 46 28.37 0.06 7.89
N SER A 47 27.95 1.02 8.70
CA SER A 47 26.75 0.88 9.55
C SER A 47 25.45 1.01 8.80
N VAL A 48 24.56 0.04 9.03
CA VAL A 48 23.22 -0.05 8.43
C VAL A 48 22.21 -0.55 9.46
N LEU A 49 21.01 0.04 9.46
CA LEU A 49 19.93 -0.30 10.39
C LEU A 49 19.34 -1.71 10.13
N VAL A 50 18.93 -2.36 11.22
CA VAL A 50 18.15 -3.61 11.21
C VAL A 50 16.74 -3.35 11.70
N PHE A 51 15.74 -3.79 10.94
CA PHE A 51 14.32 -3.71 11.28
C PHE A 51 13.82 -5.10 11.71
N ARG A 52 12.94 -5.18 12.72
CA ARG A 52 12.42 -6.46 13.23
C ARG A 52 10.95 -6.35 13.60
N HIS A 53 10.13 -7.31 13.16
CA HIS A 53 8.70 -7.37 13.51
C HIS A 53 8.45 -7.38 15.02
N LYS A 54 9.30 -8.07 15.80
CA LYS A 54 9.19 -8.20 17.28
C LYS A 54 9.18 -6.86 18.03
N ASN A 55 9.72 -5.79 17.44
CA ASN A 55 9.72 -4.46 18.05
C ASN A 55 8.34 -3.79 18.01
N LEU A 56 7.45 -4.26 17.14
CA LEU A 56 6.05 -3.81 17.03
C LEU A 56 5.16 -4.47 18.09
N GLU A 57 5.61 -5.62 18.63
CA GLU A 57 4.90 -6.39 19.65
C GLU A 57 5.02 -5.74 21.04
N LYS A 58 6.23 -5.34 21.47
CA LYS A 58 6.48 -4.75 22.80
C LYS A 58 5.59 -3.54 23.07
N LYS A 59 5.58 -2.58 22.14
CA LYS A 59 4.79 -1.34 22.27
C LYS A 59 3.28 -1.56 22.28
N SER A 60 2.81 -2.68 21.74
CA SER A 60 1.39 -3.04 21.80
C SER A 60 0.98 -3.51 23.21
N LYS A 61 1.91 -4.08 23.99
CA LYS A 61 1.66 -4.42 25.40
C LYS A 61 1.74 -3.21 26.32
N ASP A 62 2.72 -2.33 26.11
CA ASP A 62 2.91 -1.15 26.97
C ASP A 62 1.68 -0.21 26.89
N ILE A 63 1.11 0.02 25.70
CA ILE A 63 -0.15 0.79 25.51
C ILE A 63 -1.37 0.11 26.17
N ILE A 64 -1.40 -1.23 26.22
CA ILE A 64 -2.49 -1.98 26.89
C ILE A 64 -2.29 -1.98 28.41
N LEU A 65 -1.05 -1.89 28.91
CA LEU A 65 -0.77 -1.74 30.34
C LEU A 65 -1.02 -0.31 30.83
N SER A 66 -0.68 0.73 30.07
CA SER A 66 -1.00 2.12 30.45
C SER A 66 -2.51 2.34 30.55
N SER A 67 -3.26 1.96 29.52
CA SER A 67 -4.74 2.04 29.53
C SER A 67 -5.40 1.16 30.60
N LYS A 68 -4.80 0.02 30.99
CA LYS A 68 -5.24 -0.73 32.19
C LYS A 68 -4.87 -0.05 33.51
N LYS A 69 -3.75 0.67 33.57
CA LYS A 69 -3.36 1.49 34.73
C LYS A 69 -4.37 2.62 34.92
N GLU A 70 -4.69 3.38 33.88
CA GLU A 70 -5.73 4.43 33.91
C GLU A 70 -7.09 3.90 34.38
N ILE A 71 -7.53 2.73 33.90
CA ILE A 71 -8.78 2.08 34.35
C ILE A 71 -8.68 1.61 35.82
N SER A 72 -7.49 1.24 36.31
CA SER A 72 -7.29 0.90 37.73
C SER A 72 -7.18 2.13 38.64
N ASP A 73 -6.63 3.24 38.14
CA ASP A 73 -6.42 4.47 38.90
C ASP A 73 -7.64 5.40 38.88
N THR A 74 -8.50 5.32 37.85
CA THR A 74 -9.86 5.91 37.89
C THR A 74 -10.75 5.16 38.89
N ASN A 75 -10.68 3.82 38.94
CA ASN A 75 -11.38 3.03 39.97
C ASN A 75 -10.81 3.26 41.39
N LYS A 76 -9.53 3.63 41.55
CA LYS A 76 -8.99 4.09 42.85
C LYS A 76 -9.38 5.54 43.18
N LYS A 77 -9.38 6.46 42.23
CA LYS A 77 -9.80 7.86 42.47
C LYS A 77 -11.28 7.95 42.87
N ASN A 78 -12.16 7.09 42.34
CA ASN A 78 -13.55 6.97 42.81
C ASN A 78 -13.70 6.25 44.18
N ALA A 79 -12.66 5.57 44.67
CA ALA A 79 -12.67 4.92 45.99
C ALA A 79 -12.12 5.81 47.13
N VAL A 80 -11.48 6.94 46.81
CA VAL A 80 -10.88 7.86 47.81
C VAL A 80 -11.83 9.01 48.20
N PHE A 81 -12.99 9.15 47.55
CA PHE A 81 -13.94 10.24 47.82
C PHE A 81 -15.11 9.88 48.76
N ASN A 82 -15.10 8.71 49.41
CA ASN A 82 -16.15 8.28 50.35
C ASN A 82 -15.66 7.95 51.78
N ASP A 83 -14.35 7.91 52.04
CA ASP A 83 -13.79 7.60 53.37
C ASP A 83 -13.41 8.86 54.15
N PHE A 84 -14.39 9.68 54.54
CA PHE A 84 -14.18 10.70 55.60
C PHE A 84 -15.39 11.04 56.48
N VAL A 85 -16.37 10.13 56.64
CA VAL A 85 -17.35 10.19 57.73
C VAL A 85 -17.64 8.79 58.30
N ALA A 86 -16.80 8.31 59.22
CA ALA A 86 -17.16 7.37 60.29
C ALA A 86 -15.94 7.04 61.19
N LYS A 87 -15.80 7.76 62.30
CA LYS A 87 -15.18 7.22 63.52
C LYS A 87 -16.21 7.32 64.63
N ASP A 88 -16.89 6.21 64.93
CA ASP A 88 -17.03 5.75 66.31
C ASP A 88 -17.69 4.37 66.41
N VAL A 89 -17.53 3.78 67.60
CA VAL A 89 -18.10 2.50 68.10
C VAL A 89 -17.46 1.21 67.56
N SER A 90 -16.79 0.53 68.49
CA SER A 90 -16.24 -0.82 68.39
C SER A 90 -17.27 -1.88 68.83
N GLY A 91 -17.26 -3.09 68.24
CA GLY A 91 -18.14 -4.18 68.72
C GLY A 91 -18.21 -5.47 67.89
N LEU A 92 -17.42 -6.47 68.28
CA LEU A 92 -17.68 -7.93 68.24
C LEU A 92 -18.54 -8.63 67.13
N LYS A 93 -17.86 -9.55 66.42
CA LYS A 93 -18.15 -11.02 66.28
C LYS A 93 -19.36 -11.59 65.48
N LEU A 94 -19.00 -12.60 64.66
CA LEU A 94 -19.66 -13.91 64.38
C LEU A 94 -20.79 -14.06 63.31
N TYR A 95 -20.50 -14.93 62.33
CA TYR A 95 -21.31 -16.02 61.71
C TYR A 95 -22.71 -15.80 61.08
N ASN A 96 -22.79 -16.25 59.82
CA ASN A 96 -23.83 -17.05 59.14
C ASN A 96 -25.30 -16.60 58.94
N ASN A 97 -25.72 -16.85 57.69
CA ASN A 97 -27.04 -17.31 57.21
C ASN A 97 -28.22 -16.33 56.97
N SER A 98 -28.90 -16.64 55.87
CA SER A 98 -30.33 -16.39 55.55
C SER A 98 -30.88 -14.96 55.56
N LEU A 99 -31.08 -14.42 54.35
CA LEU A 99 -32.22 -13.55 54.03
C LEU A 99 -33.52 -14.38 54.06
N PRO A 100 -34.66 -13.79 54.46
CA PRO A 100 -35.59 -13.32 53.43
C PRO A 100 -36.29 -11.97 53.71
N SER A 101 -36.69 -11.32 52.60
CA SER A 101 -37.80 -10.37 52.38
C SER A 101 -38.59 -9.77 53.56
N LEU A 102 -38.76 -8.44 53.55
CA LEU A 102 -40.00 -7.65 53.40
C LEU A 102 -39.65 -6.18 53.75
N ASP A 103 -40.38 -5.12 53.45
CA ASP A 103 -41.26 -4.65 52.35
C ASP A 103 -41.76 -3.26 52.83
N VAL A 104 -41.95 -2.30 51.93
CA VAL A 104 -42.72 -1.02 52.06
C VAL A 104 -42.49 -0.09 53.29
N ILE A 105 -42.21 1.21 53.03
CA ILE A 105 -43.08 2.37 53.40
C ILE A 105 -42.49 3.70 52.86
N ARG A 106 -43.39 4.61 52.49
CA ARG A 106 -43.14 5.94 51.87
C ARG A 106 -43.05 7.06 52.91
N LYS A 107 -42.77 8.28 52.41
CA LYS A 107 -43.07 9.63 52.95
C LYS A 107 -41.99 10.25 53.86
N ASP A 108 -41.85 11.57 53.95
CA ASP A 108 -42.21 12.71 53.06
C ASP A 108 -41.33 13.91 53.50
N ASN A 109 -41.14 14.89 52.60
CA ASN A 109 -40.89 16.34 52.81
C ASN A 109 -40.37 16.89 54.18
N VAL A 110 -39.45 17.88 54.13
CA VAL A 110 -39.74 19.32 54.43
C VAL A 110 -38.49 20.22 54.44
N ALA A 111 -38.60 21.34 53.72
CA ALA A 111 -38.02 22.70 53.83
C ALA A 111 -36.60 23.04 54.40
N LEU A 112 -35.99 24.01 53.69
CA LEU A 112 -34.93 24.96 54.12
C LEU A 112 -35.37 25.88 55.29
N PRO A 113 -34.42 26.56 55.96
CA PRO A 113 -34.32 28.03 55.74
C PRO A 113 -32.89 28.64 55.69
N LYS A 114 -32.86 29.96 55.44
CA LYS A 114 -31.77 30.85 54.97
C LYS A 114 -30.92 31.53 56.08
N HIS A 115 -29.95 32.36 55.62
CA HIS A 115 -29.36 33.57 56.27
C HIS A 115 -28.12 33.32 57.21
N VAL A 116 -27.11 34.21 57.38
CA VAL A 116 -26.92 35.65 57.02
C VAL A 116 -25.43 36.13 57.13
N THR A 117 -24.94 37.05 56.25
CA THR A 117 -23.84 38.09 56.43
C THR A 117 -22.39 37.70 56.85
N ASN A 118 -21.30 38.49 56.72
CA ASN A 118 -20.92 39.75 56.01
C ASN A 118 -19.37 39.98 56.07
N PHE A 119 -18.90 41.08 55.45
CA PHE A 119 -17.65 41.87 55.69
C PHE A 119 -16.37 41.41 54.94
N LEU A 120 -15.90 42.16 53.91
CA LEU A 120 -15.04 43.39 53.88
C LEU A 120 -13.58 43.10 54.31
N ASN A 121 -12.49 43.72 53.79
CA ASN A 121 -12.18 44.58 52.63
C ASN A 121 -10.64 44.70 52.48
N MET A 122 -10.10 45.06 51.30
CA MET A 122 -9.22 46.25 51.11
C MET A 122 -8.59 46.36 49.69
N ASP A 123 -8.39 47.61 49.26
CA ASP A 123 -8.10 48.07 47.89
C ASP A 123 -6.62 48.48 47.61
N ILE A 124 -6.42 49.32 46.55
CA ILE A 124 -5.26 50.20 46.18
C ILE A 124 -4.21 49.54 45.24
N THR A 125 -3.84 50.03 44.03
CA THR A 125 -4.25 51.19 43.17
C THR A 125 -3.93 50.96 41.66
N THR A 126 -4.24 51.95 40.79
CA THR A 126 -4.04 52.00 39.30
C THR A 126 -2.95 53.00 38.82
N SER A 127 -2.73 53.08 37.49
CA SER A 127 -2.04 54.14 36.68
C SER A 127 -0.52 53.96 36.39
N ASN A 128 0.10 54.42 35.26
CA ASN A 128 -0.36 54.90 33.92
C ASN A 128 0.80 54.98 32.88
N MET A 129 0.47 55.19 31.57
CA MET A 129 1.31 55.63 30.41
C MET A 129 2.33 54.63 29.80
N GLU A 130 2.20 54.20 28.51
CA GLU A 130 2.57 54.84 27.21
C GLU A 130 4.10 54.79 26.89
N GLN A 131 4.62 54.45 25.69
CA GLN A 131 4.05 54.52 24.33
C GLN A 131 4.80 53.63 23.27
N SER A 132 4.05 53.07 22.29
CA SER A 132 4.40 52.82 20.86
C SER A 132 5.39 51.72 20.33
N ASN A 133 4.87 50.99 19.32
CA ASN A 133 5.49 50.47 18.07
C ASN A 133 6.44 49.23 18.04
N SER A 134 5.88 48.06 17.70
CA SER A 134 5.97 47.45 16.35
C SER A 134 5.20 46.11 16.28
N TYR A 135 4.71 45.74 15.09
CA TYR A 135 3.83 44.57 14.89
C TYR A 135 4.59 43.38 14.28
N GLU A 136 4.63 42.24 14.99
CA GLU A 136 4.79 40.91 14.38
C GLU A 136 3.79 39.92 15.00
N THR A 137 2.91 39.37 14.16
CA THR A 137 1.84 38.46 14.58
C THR A 137 2.37 37.03 14.63
N TYR A 138 2.60 36.49 15.83
CA TYR A 138 2.82 35.05 16.02
C TYR A 138 1.49 34.30 15.94
N GLN A 139 1.44 33.26 15.11
CA GLN A 139 0.36 32.27 15.11
C GLN A 139 0.68 31.17 16.13
N ASP A 140 -0.03 31.17 17.26
CA ASP A 140 0.08 30.07 18.22
C ASP A 140 -0.64 28.82 17.70
N THR A 141 0.11 27.71 17.64
CA THR A 141 -0.46 26.38 17.39
C THR A 141 -0.68 25.67 18.71
N ASN A 142 -1.96 25.56 19.13
CA ASN A 142 -2.33 24.87 20.35
C ASN A 142 -1.79 23.43 20.39
N LYS A 143 -0.81 23.22 21.25
CA LYS A 143 -0.21 21.93 21.59
C LYS A 143 -0.58 21.62 23.04
N VAL A 144 -1.61 20.79 23.21
CA VAL A 144 -1.89 20.17 24.51
C VAL A 144 -0.89 19.02 24.68
N TYR A 145 0.11 19.23 25.53
CA TYR A 145 1.02 18.21 26.03
C TYR A 145 0.86 18.14 27.55
N GLU A 146 0.49 16.97 28.07
CA GLU A 146 0.52 16.68 29.50
C GLU A 146 1.28 15.37 29.74
N GLU A 147 2.35 15.47 30.53
CA GLU A 147 3.07 14.52 31.41
C GLU A 147 3.32 13.03 31.03
N ASP A 148 2.59 12.40 30.10
CA ASP A 148 2.81 11.00 29.69
C ASP A 148 3.98 10.78 28.71
N ASP A 149 4.54 11.86 28.15
CA ASP A 149 5.56 11.78 27.07
C ASP A 149 6.95 11.33 27.56
N ASP A 150 7.32 11.53 28.84
CA ASP A 150 8.69 11.30 29.31
C ASP A 150 9.10 9.82 29.35
N GLU A 151 8.22 8.89 29.77
CA GLU A 151 8.49 7.45 29.71
C GLU A 151 8.62 6.95 28.26
N ILE A 152 7.83 7.51 27.35
CA ILE A 152 7.82 7.17 25.92
C ILE A 152 9.10 7.67 25.25
N ILE A 153 9.50 8.92 25.48
CA ILE A 153 10.74 9.54 24.98
C ILE A 153 11.97 8.77 25.52
N MET A 154 11.95 8.34 26.78
CA MET A 154 13.02 7.51 27.35
C MET A 154 13.18 6.15 26.66
N GLN A 155 12.10 5.49 26.20
CA GLN A 155 12.23 4.27 25.38
C GLN A 155 12.83 4.54 23.98
N PHE A 156 12.55 5.69 23.37
CA PHE A 156 13.06 6.01 22.02
C PHE A 156 14.55 6.43 22.03
N SER A 157 15.00 7.08 23.10
CA SER A 157 16.36 7.64 23.24
C SER A 157 17.49 6.65 22.91
N ASN A 158 17.28 5.36 23.19
CA ASN A 158 18.28 4.32 23.00
C ASN A 158 18.34 3.71 21.59
N MET A 159 17.40 4.01 20.68
CA MET A 159 17.39 3.42 19.34
C MET A 159 18.45 4.04 18.42
N PRO A 160 19.23 3.26 17.64
CA PRO A 160 20.26 3.82 16.76
C PRO A 160 19.79 4.86 15.76
N ALA A 161 18.58 4.72 15.21
CA ALA A 161 18.03 5.71 14.29
C ALA A 161 17.74 7.05 14.98
N TYR A 162 17.31 7.02 16.24
CA TYR A 162 17.11 8.20 17.07
C TYR A 162 18.46 8.84 17.42
N LYS A 163 19.41 8.04 17.97
CA LYS A 163 20.79 8.47 18.28
C LYS A 163 21.48 9.13 17.08
N MET A 164 21.29 8.59 15.88
CA MET A 164 21.88 9.10 14.63
C MET A 164 21.01 10.14 13.91
N LYS A 165 19.85 10.55 14.45
CA LYS A 165 18.90 11.50 13.84
C LYS A 165 18.53 11.15 12.39
N ILE A 166 18.19 9.90 12.14
CA ILE A 166 17.86 9.35 10.80
C ILE A 166 16.42 9.71 10.45
N LYS A 167 16.22 10.36 9.30
CA LYS A 167 14.92 10.91 8.90
C LYS A 167 14.35 10.28 7.64
N TYR A 168 13.02 10.16 7.59
CA TYR A 168 12.28 9.71 6.41
C TYR A 168 11.44 10.84 5.81
N LYS A 169 11.16 10.74 4.50
CA LYS A 169 10.24 11.64 3.80
C LYS A 169 9.26 10.83 2.96
N PHE A 170 7.97 11.13 3.08
CA PHE A 170 6.94 10.64 2.17
C PHE A 170 6.71 11.61 1.00
N MET A 171 6.36 11.08 -0.17
CA MET A 171 5.95 11.89 -1.33
C MET A 171 4.86 11.18 -2.14
N GLN A 172 3.67 11.76 -2.19
CA GLN A 172 2.51 11.23 -2.93
C GLN A 172 2.20 9.75 -2.61
N THR A 173 2.42 9.36 -1.36
CA THR A 173 2.11 8.04 -0.82
C THR A 173 2.00 8.13 0.70
N GLU A 174 1.02 7.45 1.26
CA GLU A 174 0.79 7.34 2.69
C GLU A 174 0.57 5.87 3.00
N THR A 175 1.38 5.31 3.90
CA THR A 175 1.19 3.92 4.35
C THR A 175 1.32 3.86 5.87
N LYS A 176 0.18 3.69 6.55
CA LYS A 176 0.11 3.64 8.03
C LYS A 176 1.05 2.57 8.61
N LEU A 177 1.20 1.44 7.92
CA LEU A 177 2.16 0.38 8.24
C LEU A 177 3.61 0.90 8.27
N LEU A 178 4.07 1.56 7.19
CA LEU A 178 5.46 2.01 7.11
C LEU A 178 5.75 3.17 8.07
N ARG A 179 4.81 4.11 8.22
CA ARG A 179 4.87 5.18 9.23
C ARG A 179 5.01 4.61 10.65
N LYS A 180 4.21 3.58 10.99
CA LYS A 180 4.32 2.85 12.27
C LYS A 180 5.66 2.10 12.40
N ILE A 181 6.15 1.45 11.34
CA ILE A 181 7.46 0.76 11.35
C ILE A 181 8.60 1.74 11.59
N PHE A 182 8.66 2.86 10.85
CA PHE A 182 9.69 3.88 11.00
C PHE A 182 9.69 4.49 12.40
N ALA A 183 8.53 4.91 12.89
CA ALA A 183 8.39 5.42 14.26
C ALA A 183 8.86 4.36 15.28
N CYS A 184 8.39 3.11 15.19
CA CYS A 184 8.78 2.06 16.13
C CYS A 184 10.28 1.69 16.12
N HIS A 185 11.03 2.08 15.09
CA HIS A 185 12.49 1.90 14.98
C HIS A 185 13.28 3.19 15.23
N GLY A 186 12.63 4.28 15.65
CA GLY A 186 13.27 5.54 16.06
C GLY A 186 13.62 6.50 14.92
N LEU A 187 13.04 6.33 13.73
CA LEU A 187 13.16 7.31 12.64
C LEU A 187 12.07 8.38 12.78
N SER A 188 12.43 9.64 12.54
CA SER A 188 11.50 10.78 12.51
C SER A 188 11.23 11.27 11.08
N GLU A 189 10.13 11.98 10.88
CA GLU A 189 9.82 12.61 9.59
C GLU A 189 10.67 13.88 9.39
N VAL A 190 10.93 14.22 8.14
CA VAL A 190 11.68 15.41 7.71
C VAL A 190 10.83 16.68 7.88
N GLY A 191 11.36 17.68 8.60
CA GLY A 191 10.83 19.05 8.61
C GLY A 191 11.12 19.80 7.31
N GLU A 192 10.49 20.97 7.12
CA GLU A 192 10.35 21.60 5.79
C GLU A 192 11.67 21.92 5.04
N ASN A 193 12.80 22.05 5.75
CA ASN A 193 14.11 22.35 5.17
C ASN A 193 15.22 21.30 5.47
N GLU A 194 14.86 20.07 5.86
CA GLU A 194 15.85 19.07 6.29
C GLU A 194 16.18 17.99 5.24
N SER A 195 17.37 17.39 5.35
CA SER A 195 17.77 16.25 4.51
C SER A 195 17.14 14.93 4.99
N PHE A 196 16.67 14.12 4.05
CA PHE A 196 16.18 12.76 4.30
C PHE A 196 17.33 11.73 4.24
N SER A 197 17.24 10.66 5.03
CA SER A 197 18.02 9.44 4.82
C SER A 197 17.28 8.44 3.91
N ILE A 198 15.95 8.40 3.99
CA ILE A 198 15.09 7.60 3.09
C ILE A 198 13.93 8.44 2.54
N LEU A 199 13.77 8.44 1.22
CA LEU A 199 12.60 8.98 0.53
C LEU A 199 11.73 7.81 0.06
N TRP A 200 10.48 7.79 0.49
CA TRP A 200 9.49 6.80 0.08
C TRP A 200 8.39 7.49 -0.73
N THR A 201 8.24 7.10 -1.99
CA THR A 201 7.29 7.68 -2.96
C THR A 201 6.37 6.63 -3.56
N GLY A 202 5.18 7.06 -3.99
CA GLY A 202 4.21 6.25 -4.73
C GLY A 202 4.22 6.50 -6.24
N VAL A 203 5.09 7.41 -6.69
CA VAL A 203 5.24 7.85 -8.08
C VAL A 203 6.70 7.81 -8.53
N HIS A 204 6.92 7.76 -9.84
CA HIS A 204 8.26 7.82 -10.42
C HIS A 204 9.00 9.10 -10.02
N ILE A 205 10.26 8.94 -9.66
CA ILE A 205 11.12 10.03 -9.18
C ILE A 205 11.63 10.87 -10.36
N LYS A 206 11.56 12.20 -10.24
CA LYS A 206 12.13 13.13 -11.24
C LYS A 206 13.66 12.97 -11.30
N PRO A 207 14.29 12.94 -12.50
CA PRO A 207 15.74 12.74 -12.64
C PRO A 207 16.61 13.69 -11.80
N ASP A 208 16.16 14.94 -11.59
CA ASP A 208 16.91 15.93 -10.82
C ASP A 208 16.97 15.62 -9.32
N ILE A 209 16.00 14.88 -8.77
CA ILE A 209 16.09 14.36 -7.40
C ILE A 209 17.17 13.27 -7.35
N LEU A 210 17.15 12.34 -8.31
CA LEU A 210 18.09 11.21 -8.37
C LEU A 210 19.56 11.67 -8.49
N ARG A 211 19.85 12.63 -9.38
CA ARG A 211 21.21 13.18 -9.57
C ARG A 211 21.79 13.82 -8.31
N ASN A 212 20.89 14.23 -7.41
CA ASN A 212 21.23 15.01 -6.23
C ASN A 212 21.34 14.18 -4.95
N LEU A 213 21.17 12.85 -5.03
CA LEU A 213 21.28 11.95 -3.88
C LEU A 213 22.71 11.86 -3.33
N ALA A 214 22.85 12.02 -2.02
CA ALA A 214 24.10 11.74 -1.32
C ALA A 214 24.28 10.21 -1.08
N PRO A 215 25.49 9.70 -0.82
CA PRO A 215 25.74 8.26 -0.67
C PRO A 215 24.97 7.57 0.49
N TYR A 216 24.54 8.33 1.50
CA TYR A 216 23.73 7.82 2.62
C TYR A 216 22.23 7.72 2.30
N GLN A 217 21.77 8.37 1.23
CA GLN A 217 20.35 8.47 0.91
C GLN A 217 19.86 7.23 0.17
N ARG A 218 18.62 6.82 0.46
CA ARG A 218 17.94 5.71 -0.19
C ARG A 218 16.60 6.16 -0.77
N VAL A 219 16.26 5.66 -1.96
CA VAL A 219 14.98 5.90 -2.63
C VAL A 219 14.39 4.58 -3.13
N ASN A 220 13.07 4.42 -3.03
CA ASN A 220 12.37 3.16 -3.30
C ASN A 220 11.97 2.92 -4.77
N HIS A 221 12.58 3.63 -5.73
CA HIS A 221 12.36 3.45 -7.17
C HIS A 221 13.63 3.65 -8.01
N PHE A 222 13.81 2.86 -9.06
CA PHE A 222 14.82 3.12 -10.09
C PHE A 222 14.32 4.13 -11.16
N PRO A 223 15.22 4.89 -11.81
CA PRO A 223 14.84 5.69 -12.97
C PRO A 223 14.31 4.79 -14.10
N ARG A 224 13.25 5.25 -14.77
CA ARG A 224 12.57 4.53 -15.87
C ARG A 224 11.98 3.16 -15.49
N SER A 225 11.67 2.90 -14.22
CA SER A 225 10.94 1.68 -13.83
C SER A 225 9.53 1.53 -14.44
N TYR A 226 9.01 2.57 -15.11
CA TYR A 226 7.84 2.47 -16.00
C TYR A 226 8.03 1.52 -17.19
N GLU A 227 9.26 1.20 -17.59
CA GLU A 227 9.55 0.22 -18.66
C GLU A 227 9.12 -1.20 -18.28
N LEU A 228 9.08 -1.51 -16.97
CA LEU A 228 8.59 -2.77 -16.41
C LEU A 228 7.12 -2.65 -15.94
N THR A 229 6.73 -1.47 -15.42
CA THR A 229 5.48 -1.32 -14.66
C THR A 229 4.30 -0.73 -15.43
N ARG A 230 4.53 -0.10 -16.60
CA ARG A 230 3.44 0.20 -17.53
C ARG A 230 3.13 -1.00 -18.41
N LYS A 231 1.85 -1.31 -18.59
CA LYS A 231 1.38 -2.50 -19.32
C LYS A 231 1.84 -2.52 -20.78
N ASP A 232 1.74 -1.38 -21.46
CA ASP A 232 2.16 -1.22 -22.86
C ASP A 232 3.67 -1.38 -23.04
N ARG A 233 4.47 -0.79 -22.14
CA ARG A 233 5.94 -0.89 -22.15
C ARG A 233 6.43 -2.29 -21.80
N LEU A 234 5.88 -2.89 -20.76
CA LEU A 234 6.17 -4.27 -20.35
C LEU A 234 5.96 -5.24 -21.53
N TYR A 235 4.80 -5.16 -22.19
CA TYR A 235 4.50 -6.00 -23.34
C TYR A 235 5.51 -5.77 -24.48
N LYS A 236 5.77 -4.51 -24.87
CA LYS A 236 6.69 -4.19 -25.97
C LYS A 236 8.14 -4.59 -25.68
N ASN A 237 8.58 -4.50 -24.42
CA ASN A 237 9.91 -4.96 -24.02
C ASN A 237 10.01 -6.50 -24.07
N ILE A 238 8.97 -7.24 -23.67
CA ILE A 238 8.96 -8.71 -23.76
C ILE A 238 8.82 -9.19 -25.22
N GLU A 239 7.94 -8.57 -26.02
CA GLU A 239 7.80 -8.83 -27.45
C GLU A 239 9.13 -8.65 -28.20
N LYS A 240 9.90 -7.60 -27.87
CA LYS A 240 11.24 -7.38 -28.40
C LYS A 240 12.20 -8.53 -28.04
N MET A 241 12.12 -9.06 -26.83
CA MET A 241 12.90 -10.24 -26.42
C MET A 241 12.43 -11.53 -27.12
N GLN A 242 11.12 -11.70 -27.38
CA GLN A 242 10.59 -12.80 -28.19
C GLN A 242 11.14 -12.78 -29.63
N HIS A 243 11.32 -11.59 -30.23
CA HIS A 243 11.98 -11.45 -31.54
C HIS A 243 13.49 -11.73 -31.47
N LEU A 244 14.19 -11.28 -30.43
CA LEU A 244 15.65 -11.42 -30.29
C LEU A 244 16.12 -12.82 -29.83
N ARG A 245 15.31 -13.52 -29.04
CA ARG A 245 15.65 -14.79 -28.38
C ARG A 245 14.70 -15.93 -28.72
N GLY A 246 13.68 -15.68 -29.54
CA GLY A 246 12.66 -16.65 -29.92
C GLY A 246 11.48 -16.69 -28.94
N ILE A 247 10.27 -16.79 -29.48
CA ILE A 247 9.00 -16.76 -28.71
C ILE A 247 9.03 -17.77 -27.57
N LYS A 248 9.44 -19.03 -27.83
CA LYS A 248 9.50 -20.11 -26.82
C LYS A 248 10.32 -19.74 -25.57
N ASN A 249 11.36 -18.92 -25.70
CA ASN A 249 12.19 -18.51 -24.57
C ASN A 249 11.55 -17.40 -23.72
N PHE A 250 10.66 -16.60 -24.30
CA PHE A 250 9.98 -15.47 -23.66
C PHE A 250 8.44 -15.60 -23.73
N ASP A 251 7.92 -16.83 -23.70
CA ASP A 251 6.50 -17.17 -23.71
C ASP A 251 5.87 -17.01 -22.31
N ILE A 252 6.07 -15.83 -21.71
CA ILE A 252 5.74 -15.51 -20.31
C ILE A 252 4.58 -14.52 -20.16
N VAL A 253 4.07 -13.98 -21.27
CA VAL A 253 2.91 -13.08 -21.35
C VAL A 253 1.91 -13.59 -22.37
N PRO A 254 0.59 -13.44 -22.16
CA PRO A 254 -0.40 -13.71 -23.20
C PRO A 254 -0.15 -12.84 -24.44
N GLN A 255 -0.45 -13.38 -25.63
CA GLN A 255 -0.44 -12.60 -26.88
C GLN A 255 -1.24 -11.30 -26.69
N SER A 256 -0.63 -10.16 -26.99
CA SER A 256 -1.24 -8.85 -26.74
C SER A 256 -1.00 -7.87 -27.88
N PHE A 257 -1.76 -6.78 -27.91
CA PHE A 257 -1.70 -5.74 -28.95
C PHE A 257 -1.96 -4.37 -28.32
N VAL A 258 -1.21 -3.34 -28.72
CA VAL A 258 -1.36 -1.95 -28.29
C VAL A 258 -2.23 -1.20 -29.31
N LEU A 259 -3.46 -0.89 -28.92
CA LEU A 259 -4.40 -0.16 -29.77
C LEU A 259 -4.26 1.37 -29.62
N PRO A 260 -4.66 2.16 -30.63
CA PRO A 260 -5.20 1.74 -31.94
C PRO A 260 -4.15 1.24 -32.95
N ILE A 261 -2.86 1.35 -32.63
CA ILE A 261 -1.74 1.11 -33.55
C ILE A 261 -1.79 -0.30 -34.16
N GLU A 262 -2.09 -1.32 -33.34
CA GLU A 262 -1.97 -2.74 -33.71
C GLU A 262 -3.33 -3.43 -33.97
N TYR A 263 -4.33 -2.67 -34.45
CA TYR A 263 -5.68 -3.20 -34.67
C TYR A 263 -5.74 -4.26 -35.77
N LYS A 264 -4.94 -4.11 -36.84
CA LYS A 264 -4.93 -5.06 -37.97
C LYS A 264 -4.34 -6.42 -37.56
N GLU A 265 -3.32 -6.37 -36.72
CA GLU A 265 -2.63 -7.50 -36.12
C GLU A 265 -3.57 -8.25 -35.16
N LEU A 266 -4.32 -7.53 -34.31
CA LEU A 266 -5.37 -8.08 -33.46
C LEU A 266 -6.46 -8.79 -34.28
N VAL A 267 -6.98 -8.16 -35.34
CA VAL A 267 -8.01 -8.78 -36.21
C VAL A 267 -7.46 -10.03 -36.90
N SER A 268 -6.22 -10.00 -37.40
CA SER A 268 -5.53 -11.15 -37.99
C SER A 268 -5.37 -12.29 -36.97
N ALA A 269 -4.96 -11.99 -35.75
CA ALA A 269 -4.81 -12.97 -34.67
C ALA A 269 -6.16 -13.57 -34.24
N HIS A 270 -7.20 -12.76 -34.09
CA HIS A 270 -8.54 -13.22 -33.74
C HIS A 270 -9.17 -14.10 -34.83
N ASN A 271 -8.96 -13.78 -36.11
CA ASN A 271 -9.42 -14.61 -37.23
C ASN A 271 -8.70 -15.96 -37.28
N LYS A 272 -7.41 -16.02 -36.90
CA LYS A 272 -6.65 -17.28 -36.77
C LYS A 272 -7.05 -18.10 -35.54
N ASN A 273 -7.28 -17.45 -34.40
CA ASN A 273 -7.55 -18.12 -33.13
C ASN A 273 -8.63 -17.37 -32.32
N ARG A 274 -9.89 -17.78 -32.54
CA ARG A 274 -11.12 -17.16 -32.00
C ARG A 274 -11.21 -17.23 -30.48
N GLY A 275 -12.23 -16.59 -29.92
CA GLY A 275 -12.47 -16.50 -28.47
C GLY A 275 -11.93 -15.21 -27.84
N PRO A 276 -12.17 -15.04 -26.52
CA PRO A 276 -12.18 -13.74 -25.86
C PRO A 276 -10.84 -13.04 -25.72
N TRP A 277 -10.92 -11.71 -25.60
CA TRP A 277 -9.81 -10.78 -25.35
C TRP A 277 -10.14 -9.91 -24.15
N ILE A 278 -9.14 -9.65 -23.30
CA ILE A 278 -9.26 -8.74 -22.16
C ILE A 278 -8.63 -7.40 -22.50
N VAL A 279 -9.43 -6.34 -22.44
CA VAL A 279 -9.02 -4.96 -22.69
C VAL A 279 -8.58 -4.34 -21.37
N LYS A 280 -7.39 -3.73 -21.35
CA LYS A 280 -6.78 -3.10 -20.17
C LYS A 280 -6.32 -1.67 -20.55
N PRO A 281 -6.67 -0.62 -19.80
CA PRO A 281 -6.12 0.71 -20.07
C PRO A 281 -4.62 0.76 -19.73
N ALA A 282 -3.80 1.37 -20.60
CA ALA A 282 -2.34 1.28 -20.53
C ALA A 282 -1.73 1.75 -19.19
N ALA A 283 -2.31 2.80 -18.58
CA ALA A 283 -1.85 3.43 -17.35
C ALA A 283 -2.88 3.41 -16.21
N SER A 284 -3.76 2.40 -16.17
CA SER A 284 -4.75 2.20 -15.08
C SER A 284 -4.37 1.06 -14.13
N SER A 285 -5.00 1.05 -12.95
CA SER A 285 -4.78 0.12 -11.85
C SER A 285 -6.09 -0.22 -11.11
N ARG A 286 -6.04 -1.17 -10.17
CA ARG A 286 -7.17 -1.62 -9.32
C ARG A 286 -8.36 -2.18 -10.10
N GLY A 287 -8.11 -2.70 -11.30
CA GLY A 287 -9.12 -3.24 -12.21
C GLY A 287 -10.03 -2.20 -12.88
N ARG A 288 -9.73 -0.89 -12.77
CA ARG A 288 -10.54 0.17 -13.37
C ARG A 288 -10.39 0.20 -14.89
N GLY A 289 -11.52 0.18 -15.60
CA GLY A 289 -11.57 0.19 -17.07
C GLY A 289 -11.22 -1.15 -17.72
N ILE A 290 -11.11 -2.25 -16.95
CA ILE A 290 -10.89 -3.59 -17.52
C ILE A 290 -12.24 -4.21 -17.87
N PHE A 291 -12.34 -4.75 -19.09
CA PHE A 291 -13.49 -5.51 -19.58
C PHE A 291 -13.04 -6.61 -20.54
N ILE A 292 -13.92 -7.59 -20.80
CA ILE A 292 -13.65 -8.69 -21.72
C ILE A 292 -14.60 -8.58 -22.91
N VAL A 293 -14.04 -8.73 -24.11
CA VAL A 293 -14.76 -8.72 -25.39
C VAL A 293 -14.61 -10.08 -26.06
N ASN A 294 -15.59 -10.46 -26.88
CA ASN A 294 -15.50 -11.67 -27.70
C ASN A 294 -15.04 -11.36 -29.14
N THR A 295 -15.25 -10.14 -29.64
CA THR A 295 -14.78 -9.70 -30.97
C THR A 295 -14.06 -8.34 -30.89
N PRO A 296 -13.08 -8.06 -31.78
CA PRO A 296 -12.36 -6.78 -31.80
C PRO A 296 -13.26 -5.54 -31.99
N ASP A 297 -14.39 -5.68 -32.69
CA ASP A 297 -15.32 -4.58 -32.99
C ASP A 297 -16.04 -4.02 -31.75
N GLN A 298 -15.95 -4.72 -30.61
CA GLN A 298 -16.47 -4.27 -29.32
C GLN A 298 -15.50 -3.33 -28.57
N ILE A 299 -14.31 -3.07 -29.13
CA ILE A 299 -13.25 -2.28 -28.49
C ILE A 299 -13.34 -0.81 -28.97
N PRO A 300 -13.36 0.18 -28.05
CA PRO A 300 -13.38 1.59 -28.44
C PRO A 300 -12.16 1.97 -29.31
N PRO A 301 -12.34 2.60 -30.49
CA PRO A 301 -11.25 2.89 -31.42
C PRO A 301 -10.33 4.02 -30.94
N ASP A 302 -10.86 4.99 -30.18
CA ASP A 302 -10.15 6.22 -29.80
C ASP A 302 -9.37 6.13 -28.47
N GLU A 303 -9.24 4.93 -27.89
CA GLU A 303 -8.57 4.73 -26.61
C GLU A 303 -7.27 3.95 -26.70
N GLN A 304 -6.21 4.46 -26.05
CA GLN A 304 -4.95 3.74 -25.91
C GLN A 304 -5.08 2.61 -24.87
N VAL A 305 -5.38 1.41 -25.36
CA VAL A 305 -5.57 0.20 -24.55
C VAL A 305 -4.59 -0.91 -24.95
N LEU A 306 -4.21 -1.73 -23.98
CA LEU A 306 -3.56 -3.02 -24.22
C LEU A 306 -4.65 -4.09 -24.27
N VAL A 307 -4.73 -4.82 -25.38
CA VAL A 307 -5.65 -5.94 -25.56
C VAL A 307 -4.85 -7.23 -25.45
N CYS A 308 -5.13 -8.06 -24.45
CA CYS A 308 -4.47 -9.35 -24.26
C CYS A 308 -5.42 -10.51 -24.61
N LYS A 309 -4.91 -11.63 -25.12
CA LYS A 309 -5.68 -12.88 -25.23
C LYS A 309 -6.14 -13.28 -23.83
N TYR A 310 -7.42 -13.59 -23.67
CA TYR A 310 -7.94 -14.03 -22.38
C TYR A 310 -7.56 -15.49 -22.13
N ILE A 311 -6.98 -15.78 -20.97
CA ILE A 311 -6.72 -17.15 -20.52
C ILE A 311 -8.05 -17.75 -20.07
N THR A 312 -8.61 -18.61 -20.92
CA THR A 312 -9.91 -19.29 -20.75
C THR A 312 -9.89 -20.42 -19.76
N ASP A 313 -8.69 -20.88 -19.39
CA ASP A 313 -8.46 -22.10 -18.60
C ASP A 313 -7.55 -21.81 -17.39
N PRO A 314 -7.92 -20.86 -16.52
CA PRO A 314 -7.15 -20.57 -15.32
C PRO A 314 -7.18 -21.75 -14.35
N LEU A 315 -6.16 -21.85 -13.50
CA LEU A 315 -6.23 -22.61 -12.27
C LEU A 315 -7.37 -22.04 -11.40
N CYS A 316 -8.20 -22.94 -10.88
CA CYS A 316 -9.34 -22.60 -10.03
C CYS A 316 -9.29 -23.36 -8.71
N ILE A 317 -9.42 -22.65 -7.60
CA ILE A 317 -9.48 -23.20 -6.24
C ILE A 317 -10.95 -23.25 -5.84
N ASP A 318 -11.50 -24.44 -5.52
CA ASP A 318 -12.93 -24.66 -5.25
C ASP A 318 -13.90 -24.13 -6.33
N GLY A 319 -13.39 -24.01 -7.56
CA GLY A 319 -14.09 -23.42 -8.71
C GLY A 319 -13.95 -21.89 -8.84
N HIS A 320 -13.20 -21.22 -7.96
CA HIS A 320 -12.92 -19.78 -8.03
C HIS A 320 -11.60 -19.53 -8.75
N LYS A 321 -11.62 -18.64 -9.75
CA LYS A 321 -10.40 -18.18 -10.42
C LYS A 321 -9.49 -17.46 -9.43
N CYS A 322 -8.20 -17.81 -9.39
CA CYS A 322 -7.22 -17.15 -8.53
C CYS A 322 -6.09 -16.48 -9.33
N ASP A 323 -5.49 -15.43 -8.80
CA ASP A 323 -4.18 -14.94 -9.25
C ASP A 323 -3.22 -14.74 -8.07
N LEU A 324 -1.92 -14.63 -8.37
CA LEU A 324 -0.86 -14.46 -7.39
C LEU A 324 -0.38 -13.01 -7.39
N ARG A 325 -0.30 -12.40 -6.21
CA ARG A 325 0.57 -11.24 -5.94
C ARG A 325 1.87 -11.75 -5.34
N VAL A 326 2.92 -11.76 -6.15
CA VAL A 326 4.30 -12.08 -5.73
C VAL A 326 5.06 -10.78 -5.49
N TYR A 327 5.86 -10.73 -4.42
CA TYR A 327 6.67 -9.55 -4.08
C TYR A 327 8.12 -9.76 -4.54
N VAL A 328 8.64 -8.82 -5.34
CA VAL A 328 9.98 -8.93 -5.94
C VAL A 328 10.78 -7.68 -5.61
N LEU A 329 11.94 -7.87 -4.99
CA LEU A 329 12.88 -6.81 -4.63
C LEU A 329 14.07 -6.82 -5.57
N VAL A 330 14.31 -5.70 -6.26
CA VAL A 330 15.58 -5.44 -6.95
C VAL A 330 16.40 -4.46 -6.11
N THR A 331 17.57 -4.86 -5.65
CA THR A 331 18.48 -4.00 -4.86
C THR A 331 19.54 -3.33 -5.71
N SER A 332 19.77 -3.81 -6.93
CA SER A 332 20.70 -3.23 -7.90
C SER A 332 20.39 -3.77 -9.31
N PHE A 333 20.63 -2.95 -10.33
CA PHE A 333 20.58 -3.35 -11.74
C PHE A 333 21.98 -3.57 -12.36
N ASP A 334 23.05 -3.06 -11.73
CA ASP A 334 24.43 -3.14 -12.22
C ASP A 334 25.44 -3.25 -11.05
N PRO A 335 25.80 -4.47 -10.59
CA PRO A 335 25.30 -5.76 -11.06
C PRO A 335 23.81 -5.95 -10.73
N LEU A 336 23.14 -6.79 -11.50
CA LEU A 336 21.73 -7.12 -11.31
C LEU A 336 21.60 -8.05 -10.10
N ILE A 337 20.76 -7.68 -9.13
CA ILE A 337 20.47 -8.49 -7.94
C ILE A 337 18.95 -8.50 -7.73
N ILE A 338 18.35 -9.68 -7.86
CA ILE A 338 16.90 -9.90 -7.80
C ILE A 338 16.59 -10.87 -6.66
N TYR A 339 15.66 -10.48 -5.80
CA TYR A 339 15.06 -11.33 -4.78
C TYR A 339 13.55 -11.46 -5.00
N ILE A 340 13.00 -12.63 -4.70
CA ILE A 340 11.57 -12.86 -4.49
C ILE A 340 11.34 -12.95 -2.97
N TYR A 341 10.20 -12.48 -2.45
CA TYR A 341 9.85 -12.75 -1.05
C TYR A 341 9.30 -14.17 -0.91
N GLU A 342 9.61 -14.86 0.18
CA GLU A 342 9.14 -16.24 0.42
C GLU A 342 7.61 -16.35 0.49
N GLU A 343 6.93 -15.23 0.73
CA GLU A 343 5.47 -15.14 0.77
C GLU A 343 4.85 -14.20 -0.26
N GLY A 344 3.58 -14.45 -0.54
CA GLY A 344 2.73 -13.68 -1.45
C GLY A 344 1.29 -13.64 -0.98
N LEU A 345 0.41 -13.05 -1.80
CA LEU A 345 -1.04 -13.08 -1.59
C LEU A 345 -1.72 -13.69 -2.81
N VAL A 346 -2.38 -14.82 -2.61
CA VAL A 346 -3.27 -15.44 -3.60
C VAL A 346 -4.62 -14.77 -3.45
N ARG A 347 -5.19 -14.24 -4.53
CA ARG A 347 -6.47 -13.53 -4.52
C ARG A 347 -7.47 -14.33 -5.35
N LEU A 348 -8.62 -14.65 -4.75
CA LEU A 348 -9.67 -15.42 -5.41
C LEU A 348 -10.79 -14.48 -5.86
N ALA A 349 -11.33 -14.73 -7.06
CA ALA A 349 -12.56 -14.13 -7.53
C ALA A 349 -13.76 -14.61 -6.66
N THR A 350 -14.74 -13.76 -6.40
CA THR A 350 -15.85 -14.10 -5.47
C THR A 350 -16.90 -15.00 -6.13
N VAL A 351 -17.07 -14.90 -7.44
CA VAL A 351 -18.01 -15.72 -8.21
C VAL A 351 -17.23 -16.87 -8.84
N LYS A 352 -17.77 -18.09 -8.74
CA LYS A 352 -17.17 -19.28 -9.35
C LYS A 352 -17.00 -19.08 -10.85
N TYR A 353 -15.85 -19.51 -11.36
CA TYR A 353 -15.45 -19.35 -12.74
C TYR A 353 -16.27 -20.22 -13.68
N ASP A 354 -16.69 -19.63 -14.79
CA ASP A 354 -17.37 -20.28 -15.89
C ASP A 354 -16.79 -19.76 -17.22
N ARG A 355 -16.81 -20.62 -18.24
CA ARG A 355 -16.34 -20.30 -19.60
C ARG A 355 -17.43 -19.69 -20.48
N ALA A 356 -18.71 -19.72 -20.08
CA ALA A 356 -19.80 -19.27 -20.95
C ALA A 356 -19.68 -17.78 -21.31
N THR A 357 -19.84 -17.47 -22.60
CA THR A 357 -19.65 -16.11 -23.14
C THR A 357 -20.66 -15.11 -22.60
N GLU A 358 -21.82 -15.59 -22.13
CA GLU A 358 -22.86 -14.79 -21.47
C GLU A 358 -22.46 -14.25 -20.08
N ASN A 359 -21.39 -14.77 -19.48
CA ASN A 359 -20.90 -14.36 -18.16
C ASN A 359 -19.70 -13.40 -18.22
N LEU A 360 -19.13 -13.14 -19.40
CA LEU A 360 -17.94 -12.28 -19.62
C LEU A 360 -18.07 -10.84 -19.10
N TRP A 361 -19.30 -10.35 -18.89
CA TRP A 361 -19.58 -9.04 -18.29
C TRP A 361 -19.31 -8.99 -16.79
N ASN A 362 -19.19 -10.12 -16.09
CA ASN A 362 -19.10 -10.19 -14.63
C ASN A 362 -17.63 -10.08 -14.13
N PRO A 363 -17.20 -8.92 -13.61
CA PRO A 363 -15.82 -8.77 -13.15
C PRO A 363 -15.53 -9.55 -11.87
N CYS A 364 -16.53 -9.85 -11.04
CA CYS A 364 -16.37 -10.61 -9.81
C CYS A 364 -16.14 -12.13 -10.06
N MET A 365 -16.30 -12.58 -11.30
CA MET A 365 -15.92 -13.92 -11.77
C MET A 365 -14.53 -13.92 -12.43
N HIS A 366 -14.26 -12.91 -13.28
CA HIS A 366 -13.13 -12.96 -14.20
C HIS A 366 -11.88 -12.19 -13.73
N LEU A 367 -12.01 -11.31 -12.73
CA LEU A 367 -10.95 -10.44 -12.22
C LEU A 367 -10.75 -10.68 -10.70
N CYS A 368 -9.54 -11.09 -10.31
CA CYS A 368 -9.22 -11.46 -8.92
C CYS A 368 -8.88 -10.26 -8.02
N ASN A 369 -8.91 -9.02 -8.54
CA ASN A 369 -8.46 -7.87 -7.76
C ASN A 369 -9.34 -7.66 -6.53
N TYR A 370 -8.71 -7.51 -5.37
CA TYR A 370 -9.39 -7.23 -4.10
C TYR A 370 -10.31 -5.99 -4.17
N SER A 371 -9.91 -4.94 -4.91
CA SER A 371 -10.73 -3.74 -5.13
C SER A 371 -12.04 -3.98 -5.88
N ILE A 372 -12.19 -5.11 -6.56
CA ILE A 372 -13.44 -5.54 -7.24
C ILE A 372 -14.25 -6.42 -6.30
N ASN A 373 -13.59 -7.39 -5.69
CA ASN A 373 -14.24 -8.47 -4.96
C ASN A 373 -14.67 -8.08 -3.54
N LYS A 374 -13.96 -7.17 -2.85
CA LYS A 374 -14.20 -6.81 -1.44
C LYS A 374 -15.59 -6.24 -1.08
N TYR A 375 -16.36 -5.85 -2.10
CA TYR A 375 -17.70 -5.30 -1.97
C TYR A 375 -18.81 -6.28 -2.40
N HIS A 376 -18.45 -7.49 -2.83
CA HIS A 376 -19.42 -8.54 -3.11
C HIS A 376 -19.88 -9.16 -1.77
N SER A 377 -21.18 -9.38 -1.60
CA SER A 377 -21.75 -9.88 -0.34
C SER A 377 -21.15 -11.21 0.11
N ASP A 378 -20.72 -12.02 -0.85
CA ASP A 378 -20.21 -13.37 -0.61
C ASP A 378 -18.68 -13.37 -0.42
N TYR A 379 -18.04 -12.20 -0.35
CA TYR A 379 -16.59 -12.06 -0.16
C TYR A 379 -16.20 -12.32 1.29
N ILE A 380 -15.79 -13.55 1.57
CA ILE A 380 -15.22 -13.96 2.85
C ILE A 380 -13.81 -13.35 3.02
N LYS A 381 -13.65 -12.49 4.04
CA LYS A 381 -12.37 -11.99 4.55
C LYS A 381 -11.79 -12.97 5.57
N SER A 382 -10.46 -13.15 5.60
CA SER A 382 -9.81 -13.85 6.73
C SER A 382 -10.02 -13.03 8.02
N SER A 383 -10.46 -13.72 9.07
CA SER A 383 -10.65 -13.20 10.44
C SER A 383 -9.49 -13.57 11.37
N ASP A 384 -8.67 -14.54 10.97
CA ASP A 384 -7.47 -15.02 11.64
C ASP A 384 -6.29 -14.96 10.64
N ALA A 385 -5.08 -14.72 11.14
CA ALA A 385 -3.86 -14.70 10.34
C ALA A 385 -3.09 -16.03 10.36
N GLU A 386 -3.39 -16.93 11.31
CA GLU A 386 -2.81 -18.27 11.35
C GLU A 386 -3.58 -19.27 10.48
N ILE A 387 -4.79 -18.90 10.04
CA ILE A 387 -5.57 -19.65 9.05
C ILE A 387 -5.30 -19.05 7.66
N GLU A 388 -4.35 -19.66 6.96
CA GLU A 388 -3.74 -19.13 5.72
C GLU A 388 -4.49 -19.48 4.43
N ASP A 389 -5.48 -20.38 4.50
CA ASP A 389 -6.21 -21.02 3.39
C ASP A 389 -7.74 -20.85 3.48
N VAL A 390 -8.23 -19.78 4.14
CA VAL A 390 -9.67 -19.52 4.30
C VAL A 390 -10.14 -18.21 3.67
N GLY A 391 -11.27 -18.29 2.99
CA GLY A 391 -11.90 -17.17 2.30
C GLY A 391 -11.23 -16.84 0.97
N HIS A 392 -11.39 -15.60 0.50
CA HIS A 392 -11.00 -15.20 -0.86
C HIS A 392 -9.57 -14.60 -0.96
N LYS A 393 -8.74 -14.83 0.06
CA LYS A 393 -7.34 -14.40 0.09
C LYS A 393 -6.51 -15.40 0.89
N TRP A 394 -5.57 -16.09 0.24
CA TRP A 394 -4.66 -17.05 0.88
C TRP A 394 -3.20 -16.57 0.83
N THR A 395 -2.31 -17.22 1.57
CA THR A 395 -0.85 -17.07 1.40
C THR A 395 -0.34 -17.83 0.17
N LEU A 396 0.88 -17.54 -0.28
CA LEU A 396 1.51 -18.32 -1.34
C LEU A 396 1.85 -19.73 -0.85
N SER A 397 2.38 -19.86 0.37
CA SER A 397 2.71 -21.17 0.95
C SER A 397 1.46 -22.05 1.11
N ALA A 398 0.30 -21.49 1.46
CA ALA A 398 -0.97 -22.21 1.53
C ALA A 398 -1.38 -22.80 0.17
N LEU A 399 -1.30 -22.03 -0.91
CA LEU A 399 -1.57 -22.52 -2.26
C LEU A 399 -0.60 -23.63 -2.66
N LEU A 400 0.70 -23.47 -2.39
CA LEU A 400 1.67 -24.51 -2.70
C LEU A 400 1.39 -25.80 -1.92
N ARG A 401 1.09 -25.71 -0.61
CA ARG A 401 0.67 -26.87 0.21
C ARG A 401 -0.60 -27.55 -0.35
N HIS A 402 -1.58 -26.77 -0.82
CA HIS A 402 -2.81 -27.27 -1.45
C HIS A 402 -2.54 -27.97 -2.79
N LEU A 403 -1.78 -27.37 -3.69
CA LEU A 403 -1.43 -27.97 -4.98
C LEU A 403 -0.60 -29.25 -4.79
N LYS A 404 0.32 -29.25 -3.83
CA LYS A 404 1.13 -30.43 -3.49
C LYS A 404 0.27 -31.58 -2.96
N SER A 405 -0.77 -31.31 -2.16
CA SER A 405 -1.69 -32.35 -1.69
C SER A 405 -2.58 -32.92 -2.81
N GLN A 406 -2.77 -32.18 -3.90
CA GLN A 406 -3.40 -32.65 -5.15
C GLN A 406 -2.44 -33.38 -6.10
N GLY A 407 -1.16 -33.54 -5.74
CA GLY A 407 -0.14 -34.21 -6.56
C GLY A 407 0.50 -33.34 -7.63
N CYS A 408 0.30 -32.01 -7.61
CA CYS A 408 0.92 -31.08 -8.55
C CYS A 408 2.40 -30.84 -8.24
N ASN A 409 3.22 -30.60 -9.27
CA ASN A 409 4.64 -30.29 -9.13
C ASN A 409 4.86 -28.81 -8.74
N THR A 410 4.83 -28.53 -7.43
CA THR A 410 5.06 -27.18 -6.88
C THR A 410 6.47 -26.64 -7.12
N TYR A 411 7.47 -27.53 -7.20
CA TYR A 411 8.87 -27.17 -7.45
C TYR A 411 9.04 -26.55 -8.84
N GLU A 412 8.52 -27.22 -9.88
CA GLU A 412 8.55 -26.74 -11.26
C GLU A 412 7.68 -25.48 -11.46
N LEU A 413 6.53 -25.40 -10.79
CA LEU A 413 5.70 -24.18 -10.81
C LEU A 413 6.48 -22.97 -10.28
N MET A 414 7.14 -23.09 -9.13
CA MET A 414 7.91 -21.99 -8.55
C MET A 414 9.20 -21.70 -9.34
N GLU A 415 9.87 -22.70 -9.91
CA GLU A 415 10.98 -22.50 -10.85
C GLU A 415 10.55 -21.69 -12.09
N ASN A 416 9.38 -22.02 -12.66
CA ASN A 416 8.79 -21.27 -13.77
C ASN A 416 8.37 -19.84 -13.38
N ILE A 417 7.99 -19.61 -12.12
CA ILE A 417 7.73 -18.26 -11.57
C ILE A 417 9.04 -17.47 -11.42
N GLU A 418 10.12 -18.07 -10.90
CA GLU A 418 11.45 -17.43 -10.85
C GLU A 418 11.93 -17.06 -12.27
N ASP A 419 11.77 -17.96 -13.24
CA ASP A 419 12.13 -17.77 -14.65
C ASP A 419 11.35 -16.61 -15.31
N LEU A 420 10.03 -16.57 -15.12
CA LEU A 420 9.16 -15.48 -15.55
C LEU A 420 9.62 -14.12 -14.99
N ILE A 421 9.93 -14.05 -13.69
CA ILE A 421 10.36 -12.81 -13.03
C ILE A 421 11.70 -12.32 -13.61
N ILE A 422 12.70 -13.22 -13.72
CA ILE A 422 14.03 -12.86 -14.20
C ILE A 422 13.97 -12.40 -15.66
N LYS A 423 13.26 -13.12 -16.54
CA LYS A 423 13.08 -12.74 -17.95
C LYS A 423 12.38 -11.40 -18.12
N SER A 424 11.37 -11.12 -17.29
CA SER A 424 10.67 -9.82 -17.29
C SER A 424 11.60 -8.66 -16.97
N ILE A 425 12.46 -8.83 -15.96
CA ILE A 425 13.45 -7.82 -15.57
C ILE A 425 14.57 -7.67 -16.62
N PHE A 426 15.02 -8.78 -17.22
CA PHE A 426 16.00 -8.76 -18.33
C PHE A 426 15.50 -7.96 -19.53
N ALA A 427 14.21 -8.04 -19.85
CA ALA A 427 13.61 -7.32 -21.00
C ALA A 427 13.75 -5.79 -20.89
N CYS A 428 13.71 -5.21 -19.68
CA CYS A 428 13.86 -3.77 -19.45
C CYS A 428 15.22 -3.33 -18.89
N ALA A 429 16.05 -4.26 -18.41
CA ALA A 429 17.30 -3.97 -17.67
C ALA A 429 18.22 -2.98 -18.39
N GLN A 430 18.47 -3.16 -19.69
CA GLN A 430 19.34 -2.29 -20.48
C GLN A 430 18.94 -0.79 -20.41
N THR A 431 17.63 -0.49 -20.45
CA THR A 431 17.09 0.87 -20.41
C THR A 431 17.18 1.48 -19.02
N ILE A 432 16.97 0.66 -17.98
CA ILE A 432 17.07 1.08 -16.58
C ILE A 432 18.54 1.32 -16.20
N ILE A 433 19.46 0.40 -16.54
CA ILE A 433 20.91 0.53 -16.30
C ILE A 433 21.47 1.81 -16.95
N SER A 434 21.07 2.09 -18.20
CA SER A 434 21.46 3.34 -18.88
C SER A 434 20.99 4.58 -18.11
N ALA A 435 19.76 4.58 -17.59
CA ALA A 435 19.23 5.69 -16.80
C ALA A 435 19.85 5.78 -15.40
N CYS A 436 20.18 4.65 -14.77
CA CYS A 436 20.93 4.59 -13.51
C CYS A 436 22.31 5.22 -13.67
N ARG A 437 23.10 4.81 -14.67
CA ARG A 437 24.43 5.37 -14.94
C ARG A 437 24.40 6.87 -15.29
N MET A 438 23.29 7.36 -15.85
CA MET A 438 23.12 8.79 -16.20
C MET A 438 22.61 9.66 -15.03
N PHE A 439 21.80 9.10 -14.12
CA PHE A 439 21.05 9.88 -13.12
C PHE A 439 21.31 9.51 -11.66
N VAL A 440 21.92 8.38 -11.35
CA VAL A 440 22.04 7.86 -9.97
C VAL A 440 23.51 7.85 -9.53
N PRO A 441 23.89 8.63 -8.50
CA PRO A 441 25.27 8.75 -8.02
C PRO A 441 25.95 7.46 -7.56
N SER A 442 25.21 6.54 -6.94
CA SER A 442 25.69 5.22 -6.51
C SER A 442 24.62 4.17 -6.78
N GLY A 443 25.02 3.00 -7.27
CA GLY A 443 24.09 1.86 -7.46
C GLY A 443 23.30 1.49 -6.19
N SER A 444 23.83 1.81 -5.00
CA SER A 444 23.16 1.58 -3.71
C SER A 444 22.08 2.62 -3.34
N ASN A 445 21.94 3.72 -4.08
CA ASN A 445 20.96 4.77 -3.76
C ASN A 445 19.51 4.34 -4.04
N CYS A 446 19.30 3.48 -5.04
CA CYS A 446 17.98 3.05 -5.46
C CYS A 446 17.76 1.57 -5.12
N PHE A 447 16.56 1.22 -4.69
CA PHE A 447 16.04 -0.14 -4.59
C PHE A 447 14.57 -0.09 -5.03
N GLU A 448 13.95 -1.20 -5.38
CA GLU A 448 12.53 -1.18 -5.78
C GLU A 448 11.83 -2.48 -5.39
N LEU A 449 10.67 -2.36 -4.74
CA LEU A 449 9.78 -3.48 -4.41
C LEU A 449 8.60 -3.50 -5.38
N TYR A 450 8.64 -4.40 -6.34
CA TYR A 450 7.56 -4.63 -7.28
C TYR A 450 6.52 -5.62 -6.73
N GLY A 451 5.27 -5.45 -7.14
CA GLY A 451 4.23 -6.48 -7.00
C GLY A 451 3.94 -7.11 -8.36
N PHE A 452 4.42 -8.33 -8.59
CA PHE A 452 4.11 -9.10 -9.79
C PHE A 452 2.71 -9.72 -9.66
N ASP A 453 1.87 -9.57 -10.68
CA ASP A 453 0.55 -10.17 -10.77
C ASP A 453 0.62 -11.31 -11.79
N ILE A 454 0.55 -12.55 -11.33
CA ILE A 454 0.76 -13.77 -12.13
C ILE A 454 -0.52 -14.61 -12.11
N LEU A 455 -0.97 -15.07 -13.27
CA LEU A 455 -2.05 -16.06 -13.40
C LEU A 455 -1.44 -17.43 -13.69
N ILE A 456 -1.87 -18.46 -12.96
CA ILE A 456 -1.55 -19.85 -13.30
C ILE A 456 -2.70 -20.41 -14.13
N ASP A 457 -2.41 -21.14 -15.20
CA ASP A 457 -3.41 -21.88 -15.97
C ASP A 457 -3.57 -23.34 -15.49
N ASN A 458 -4.54 -24.06 -16.04
CA ASN A 458 -4.82 -25.45 -15.69
C ASN A 458 -3.68 -26.43 -16.04
N SER A 459 -2.68 -26.01 -16.82
CA SER A 459 -1.46 -26.78 -17.10
C SER A 459 -0.30 -26.43 -16.13
N LEU A 460 -0.58 -25.64 -15.10
CA LEU A 460 0.38 -25.07 -14.14
C LEU A 460 1.42 -24.13 -14.78
N LYS A 461 1.15 -23.60 -15.99
CA LYS A 461 2.00 -22.57 -16.59
C LYS A 461 1.69 -21.21 -15.96
N PRO A 462 2.70 -20.47 -15.45
CA PRO A 462 2.52 -19.11 -14.97
C PRO A 462 2.57 -18.09 -16.12
N TRP A 463 1.69 -17.09 -16.07
CA TRP A 463 1.55 -16.02 -17.04
C TRP A 463 1.57 -14.65 -16.36
N LEU A 464 2.41 -13.74 -16.82
CA LEU A 464 2.50 -12.38 -16.29
C LEU A 464 1.32 -11.52 -16.77
N LEU A 465 0.57 -10.95 -15.83
CA LEU A 465 -0.57 -10.06 -16.11
C LEU A 465 -0.20 -8.57 -16.08
N GLU A 466 0.60 -8.17 -15.10
CA GLU A 466 1.16 -6.82 -14.89
C GLU A 466 2.27 -6.84 -13.80
N VAL A 467 3.09 -5.78 -13.76
CA VAL A 467 4.01 -5.50 -12.64
C VAL A 467 3.64 -4.17 -12.01
N ASN A 468 3.33 -4.17 -10.71
CA ASN A 468 2.93 -2.99 -9.96
C ASN A 468 4.15 -2.27 -9.34
N LEU A 469 4.29 -0.98 -9.64
CA LEU A 469 5.35 -0.08 -9.17
C LEU A 469 5.41 0.05 -7.64
N SER A 470 4.25 0.28 -7.04
CA SER A 470 4.09 0.49 -5.59
C SER A 470 2.93 -0.40 -5.13
N PRO A 471 3.17 -1.69 -4.85
CA PRO A 471 2.11 -2.60 -4.41
C PRO A 471 1.47 -2.10 -3.12
N SER A 472 0.14 -2.23 -3.00
CA SER A 472 -0.60 -1.72 -1.85
C SER A 472 -0.15 -2.36 -0.53
N MET A 473 0.29 -1.51 0.40
CA MET A 473 0.60 -1.85 1.79
C MET A 473 -0.54 -1.53 2.76
N GLY A 474 -1.77 -1.38 2.24
CA GLY A 474 -2.97 -1.35 3.07
C GLY A 474 -3.18 -2.67 3.81
N VAL A 475 -3.62 -2.60 5.06
CA VAL A 475 -3.83 -3.75 5.95
C VAL A 475 -5.31 -3.80 6.30
N ASP A 476 -6.05 -4.62 5.53
CA ASP A 476 -7.52 -4.71 5.62
C ASP A 476 -7.98 -6.03 6.27
N SER A 477 -7.06 -6.97 6.50
CA SER A 477 -7.27 -8.22 7.24
C SER A 477 -6.06 -8.58 8.11
N PRO A 478 -6.22 -9.45 9.14
CA PRO A 478 -5.10 -9.98 9.93
C PRO A 478 -4.00 -10.61 9.06
N LEU A 479 -4.39 -11.35 8.01
CA LEU A 479 -3.47 -11.93 7.04
C LEU A 479 -2.64 -10.87 6.28
N ASP A 480 -3.24 -9.75 5.87
CA ASP A 480 -2.48 -8.63 5.29
C ASP A 480 -1.43 -8.10 6.28
N SER A 481 -1.78 -8.03 7.58
CA SER A 481 -0.88 -7.54 8.63
C SER A 481 0.33 -8.47 8.80
N LYS A 482 0.10 -9.79 8.84
CA LYS A 482 1.13 -10.85 8.94
C LYS A 482 2.14 -10.74 7.80
N VAL A 483 1.67 -10.87 6.55
CA VAL A 483 2.54 -10.90 5.35
C VAL A 483 3.24 -9.55 5.14
N LYS A 484 2.51 -8.43 5.15
CA LYS A 484 3.07 -7.12 4.78
C LYS A 484 3.99 -6.54 5.85
N THR A 485 3.76 -6.83 7.13
CA THR A 485 4.69 -6.39 8.18
C THR A 485 6.05 -7.05 8.00
N CYS A 486 6.10 -8.38 7.90
CA CYS A 486 7.35 -9.13 7.72
C CYS A 486 8.06 -8.70 6.43
N LEU A 487 7.32 -8.63 5.31
CA LEU A 487 7.83 -8.14 4.03
C LEU A 487 8.53 -6.78 4.15
N ILE A 488 7.91 -5.80 4.80
CA ILE A 488 8.47 -4.46 4.92
C ILE A 488 9.64 -4.40 5.91
N THR A 489 9.60 -5.14 7.03
CA THR A 489 10.76 -5.19 7.95
C THR A 489 11.96 -5.88 7.31
N ASP A 490 11.74 -6.95 6.55
CA ASP A 490 12.79 -7.67 5.84
C ASP A 490 13.34 -6.84 4.68
N LEU A 491 12.48 -6.12 3.96
CA LEU A 491 12.87 -5.22 2.87
C LEU A 491 13.84 -4.13 3.36
N LEU A 492 13.45 -3.40 4.41
CA LEU A 492 14.26 -2.31 4.96
C LEU A 492 15.59 -2.80 5.51
N THR A 493 15.59 -4.02 6.10
CA THR A 493 16.82 -4.69 6.57
C THR A 493 17.70 -5.13 5.41
N CYS A 494 17.14 -5.79 4.39
CA CYS A 494 17.85 -6.23 3.19
C CYS A 494 18.52 -5.05 2.49
N VAL A 495 17.76 -3.98 2.19
CA VAL A 495 18.27 -2.73 1.62
C VAL A 495 19.37 -2.11 2.48
N GLY A 496 19.18 -2.09 3.81
CA GLY A 496 20.14 -1.58 4.79
C GLY A 496 20.29 -0.06 4.71
N ILE A 497 19.43 0.66 5.42
CA ILE A 497 19.51 2.13 5.52
C ILE A 497 20.79 2.51 6.27
N PRO A 498 21.70 3.34 5.70
CA PRO A 498 22.94 3.73 6.35
C PRO A 498 22.73 4.46 7.68
N ALA A 499 23.39 4.00 8.73
CA ALA A 499 23.29 4.53 10.09
C ALA A 499 24.37 5.59 10.41
N TYR A 500 24.60 6.50 9.46
CA TYR A 500 25.67 7.50 9.54
C TYR A 500 25.36 8.60 10.57
N SER A 501 26.41 9.07 11.25
CA SER A 501 26.32 10.21 12.17
C SER A 501 25.95 11.52 11.45
N THR A 502 25.55 12.53 12.22
CA THR A 502 25.20 13.86 11.68
C THR A 502 26.40 14.51 10.99
N GLU A 503 27.59 14.37 11.57
CA GLU A 503 28.86 14.92 11.07
C GLU A 503 29.27 14.24 9.77
N MET A 504 29.07 12.91 9.67
CA MET A 504 29.32 12.16 8.44
C MET A 504 28.36 12.57 7.32
N ARG A 505 27.07 12.75 7.61
CA ARG A 505 26.09 13.25 6.62
C ARG A 505 26.47 14.66 6.14
N ALA A 506 26.73 15.59 7.06
CA ALA A 506 27.19 16.94 6.73
C ALA A 506 28.49 16.95 5.90
N HIS A 507 29.45 16.06 6.19
CA HIS A 507 30.65 15.91 5.36
C HIS A 507 30.31 15.45 3.93
N TYR A 508 29.40 14.48 3.77
CA TYR A 508 28.97 14.04 2.44
C TYR A 508 28.21 15.14 1.70
N ASP A 509 27.30 15.85 2.36
CA ASP A 509 26.54 16.96 1.78
C ASP A 509 27.50 18.07 1.30
N ASN A 510 28.45 18.50 2.16
CA ASN A 510 29.47 19.52 1.86
C ASN A 510 30.54 19.09 0.84
N LYS A 511 30.73 17.77 0.64
CA LYS A 511 31.58 17.25 -0.45
C LYS A 511 30.79 17.19 -1.75
N TRP A 512 29.52 16.76 -1.70
CA TRP A 512 28.67 16.58 -2.86
C TRP A 512 28.29 17.92 -3.52
N THR A 513 28.00 18.96 -2.72
CA THR A 513 27.81 20.33 -3.21
C THR A 513 29.04 20.89 -3.91
N ARG A 514 30.26 20.59 -3.42
CA ARG A 514 31.50 21.00 -4.10
C ARG A 514 31.75 20.28 -5.43
N PHE A 515 31.41 18.99 -5.53
CA PHE A 515 31.43 18.29 -6.83
C PHE A 515 30.38 18.82 -7.83
N ARG A 516 29.22 19.32 -7.37
CA ARG A 516 28.26 20.02 -8.25
C ARG A 516 28.86 21.27 -8.88
N ASN A 517 29.49 22.13 -8.08
CA ASN A 517 29.98 23.43 -8.57
C ASN A 517 31.03 23.27 -9.68
N ILE A 518 31.88 22.25 -9.61
CA ILE A 518 32.89 21.96 -10.65
C ILE A 518 32.24 21.49 -11.97
N ASN A 519 31.17 20.69 -11.89
CA ASN A 519 30.47 20.21 -13.08
C ASN A 519 29.52 21.25 -13.71
N SER A 520 29.13 22.29 -12.97
CA SER A 520 28.31 23.39 -13.52
C SER A 520 29.11 24.32 -14.44
N THR A 521 30.42 24.45 -14.25
CA THR A 521 31.29 25.35 -15.04
C THR A 521 31.79 24.71 -16.34
N ARG A 522 31.65 23.39 -16.51
CA ARG A 522 32.00 22.68 -17.76
C ARG A 522 30.84 22.62 -18.75
N ARG A 523 30.43 23.78 -19.26
CA ARG A 523 29.71 23.89 -20.54
C ARG A 523 30.29 25.01 -21.39
N ILE A 524 30.86 24.61 -22.53
CA ILE A 524 31.32 25.44 -23.66
C ILE A 524 32.57 26.30 -23.39
N THR A 525 33.74 25.68 -23.57
CA THR A 525 34.86 26.30 -24.31
C THR A 525 35.70 25.20 -24.96
N LEU A 526 35.84 25.25 -26.30
CA LEU A 526 36.77 24.42 -27.08
C LEU A 526 38.14 25.12 -27.16
N ALA A 527 38.75 25.39 -26.01
CA ALA A 527 40.10 25.92 -25.89
C ALA A 527 40.61 25.67 -24.47
N ASP A 528 41.38 24.59 -24.30
CA ASP A 528 42.38 24.38 -23.22
C ASP A 528 43.09 23.03 -23.47
N GLN A 529 43.58 22.87 -24.71
CA GLN A 529 44.84 22.16 -24.92
C GLN A 529 45.95 23.21 -24.78
N TYR A 530 47.13 22.79 -24.31
CA TYR A 530 48.23 23.66 -23.86
C TYR A 530 48.03 24.36 -22.50
N MET A 531 48.14 23.59 -21.41
CA MET A 531 49.03 23.95 -20.30
C MET A 531 49.70 22.68 -19.75
N SER A 532 50.96 22.49 -20.13
CA SER A 532 51.84 21.45 -19.59
C SER A 532 52.64 22.03 -18.43
N GLY A 533 52.74 21.29 -17.30
CA GLY A 533 53.37 21.81 -16.08
C GLY A 533 53.77 20.71 -15.09
N ASN A 534 54.91 20.07 -15.36
CA ASN A 534 55.81 19.35 -14.43
C ASN A 534 55.23 18.65 -13.18
N CYS A 535 55.30 17.31 -13.20
CA CYS A 535 56.11 16.62 -12.19
C CYS A 535 56.81 15.39 -12.82
N ASN A 536 58.15 15.38 -12.77
CA ASN A 536 58.98 14.31 -13.34
C ASN A 536 59.16 13.17 -12.33
N GLY A 537 59.07 11.93 -12.81
CA GLY A 537 59.21 10.71 -11.99
C GLY A 537 59.59 9.49 -12.82
N THR A 538 60.67 9.59 -13.60
CA THR A 538 61.13 8.52 -14.51
C THR A 538 61.68 7.30 -13.76
N ARG A 539 61.01 6.15 -13.87
CA ARG A 539 61.66 4.83 -13.80
C ARG A 539 61.17 3.93 -14.93
N ARG A 540 62.12 3.17 -15.49
CA ARG A 540 62.01 2.43 -16.76
C ARG A 540 61.09 1.22 -16.61
N LEU A 541 60.29 0.96 -17.64
CA LEU A 541 59.60 -0.31 -17.83
C LEU A 541 60.63 -1.35 -18.32
N THR A 542 61.03 -2.27 -17.45
CA THR A 542 61.63 -3.55 -17.87
C THR A 542 60.51 -4.57 -18.01
N ALA A 543 60.37 -5.17 -19.18
CA ALA A 543 59.41 -6.25 -19.40
C ALA A 543 59.84 -7.50 -18.63
N SER A 544 59.05 -7.90 -17.63
CA SER A 544 59.09 -9.25 -17.07
C SER A 544 57.67 -9.80 -16.92
N SER A 545 57.48 -11.01 -17.41
CA SER A 545 56.22 -11.74 -17.37
C SER A 545 55.91 -12.21 -15.94
N ILE A 546 54.91 -11.60 -15.32
CA ILE A 546 54.33 -12.04 -14.05
C ILE A 546 52.89 -12.50 -14.31
N PRO A 547 52.44 -13.67 -13.82
CA PRO A 547 51.05 -14.12 -14.03
C PRO A 547 50.08 -13.17 -13.31
N THR A 548 49.24 -12.48 -14.06
CA THR A 548 48.27 -11.52 -13.53
C THR A 548 47.09 -12.21 -12.85
N GLN A 549 47.24 -12.51 -11.55
CA GLN A 549 46.07 -12.53 -10.67
C GLN A 549 45.43 -11.13 -10.70
N GLN A 550 44.29 -11.00 -11.39
CA GLN A 550 43.54 -9.75 -11.42
C GLN A 550 43.10 -9.38 -9.99
N THR A 551 43.72 -8.34 -9.44
CA THR A 551 43.33 -7.74 -8.17
C THR A 551 42.04 -6.96 -8.37
N LEU A 552 41.00 -7.34 -7.61
CA LEU A 552 39.69 -6.67 -7.64
C LEU A 552 39.83 -5.18 -7.31
N THR A 553 39.17 -4.32 -8.09
CA THR A 553 39.08 -2.88 -7.83
C THR A 553 38.36 -2.58 -6.51
N LEU A 554 38.58 -1.39 -5.95
CA LEU A 554 37.88 -0.97 -4.73
C LEU A 554 36.35 -0.96 -4.87
N GLU A 555 35.82 -0.76 -6.08
CA GLU A 555 34.37 -0.78 -6.31
C GLU A 555 33.83 -2.21 -6.40
N GLU A 556 34.52 -3.11 -7.11
CA GLU A 556 34.16 -4.54 -7.11
C GLU A 556 34.20 -5.15 -5.70
N GLN A 557 35.21 -4.79 -4.89
CA GLN A 557 35.29 -5.20 -3.49
C GLN A 557 34.08 -4.71 -2.67
N ARG A 558 33.63 -3.46 -2.87
CA ARG A 558 32.41 -2.92 -2.23
C ARG A 558 31.17 -3.65 -2.71
N ILE A 559 31.03 -3.87 -4.01
CA ILE A 559 29.90 -4.58 -4.62
C ILE A 559 29.77 -5.99 -4.01
N ILE A 560 30.86 -6.76 -3.97
CA ILE A 560 30.88 -8.11 -3.40
C ILE A 560 30.57 -8.09 -1.89
N LYS A 561 31.19 -7.17 -1.13
CA LYS A 561 30.92 -7.01 0.31
C LYS A 561 29.45 -6.67 0.56
N ASN A 562 28.89 -5.74 -0.19
CA ASN A 562 27.50 -5.31 -0.06
C ASN A 562 26.54 -6.45 -0.43
N ALA A 563 26.79 -7.20 -1.51
CA ALA A 563 25.96 -8.32 -1.91
C ALA A 563 25.92 -9.44 -0.85
N ARG A 564 27.06 -9.77 -0.23
CA ARG A 564 27.14 -10.72 0.89
C ARG A 564 26.37 -10.22 2.11
N LEU A 565 26.63 -8.98 2.54
CA LEU A 565 25.93 -8.38 3.69
C LEU A 565 24.41 -8.24 3.45
N GLN A 566 23.96 -7.97 2.22
CA GLN A 566 22.56 -8.01 1.85
C GLN A 566 22.01 -9.44 1.98
N TYR A 567 22.72 -10.45 1.46
CA TYR A 567 22.30 -11.85 1.53
C TYR A 567 22.19 -12.35 2.98
N ASP A 568 23.14 -12.02 3.84
CA ASP A 568 23.15 -12.43 5.26
C ASP A 568 21.97 -11.85 6.05
N ARG A 569 21.47 -10.65 5.68
CA ARG A 569 20.42 -9.93 6.41
C ARG A 569 19.05 -9.90 5.71
N ARG A 570 18.88 -10.65 4.62
CA ARG A 570 17.72 -10.58 3.72
C ARG A 570 16.36 -10.94 4.32
N GLY A 571 16.31 -11.58 5.49
CA GLY A 571 15.06 -12.07 6.08
C GLY A 571 14.39 -13.11 5.19
N GLY A 572 13.07 -13.00 4.99
CA GLY A 572 12.29 -13.87 4.09
C GLY A 572 12.55 -13.67 2.59
N PHE A 573 13.46 -12.77 2.18
CA PHE A 573 13.82 -12.66 0.75
C PHE A 573 14.73 -13.81 0.30
N VAL A 574 14.44 -14.38 -0.86
CA VAL A 574 15.20 -15.44 -1.53
C VAL A 574 15.85 -14.86 -2.77
N ARG A 575 17.18 -15.01 -2.93
CA ARG A 575 17.89 -14.45 -4.10
C ARG A 575 17.71 -15.38 -5.29
N ILE A 576 17.11 -14.88 -6.37
CA ILE A 576 16.88 -15.64 -7.61
C ILE A 576 17.83 -15.22 -8.74
N PHE A 577 18.50 -14.07 -8.58
CA PHE A 577 19.61 -13.69 -9.44
C PHE A 577 20.64 -12.83 -8.67
N PRO A 578 21.96 -13.06 -8.82
CA PRO A 578 22.58 -14.22 -9.46
C PRO A 578 22.55 -15.44 -8.54
N THR A 579 22.33 -16.61 -9.14
CA THR A 579 22.54 -17.95 -8.57
C THR A 579 23.36 -18.81 -9.54
N ASP A 580 23.76 -20.01 -9.12
CA ASP A 580 24.48 -20.95 -9.99
C ASP A 580 23.60 -21.37 -11.19
N ASP A 581 22.36 -21.79 -10.89
CA ASP A 581 21.35 -22.15 -11.88
C ASP A 581 20.93 -20.96 -12.78
N SER A 582 20.74 -19.76 -12.23
CA SER A 582 20.35 -18.58 -13.02
C SER A 582 21.47 -18.14 -13.96
N MET A 583 22.74 -18.23 -13.55
CA MET A 583 23.86 -17.83 -14.38
C MET A 583 24.14 -18.87 -15.48
N GLN A 584 23.91 -20.17 -15.21
CA GLN A 584 23.92 -21.20 -16.25
C GLN A 584 22.81 -20.99 -17.28
N ARG A 585 21.57 -20.68 -16.84
CA ARG A 585 20.42 -20.51 -17.74
C ARG A 585 20.45 -19.18 -18.53
N TYR A 586 20.76 -18.06 -17.89
CA TYR A 586 20.62 -16.72 -18.48
C TYR A 586 21.95 -16.04 -18.84
N GLY A 587 23.10 -16.64 -18.53
CA GLY A 587 24.41 -16.05 -18.80
C GLY A 587 24.62 -15.68 -20.28
N SER A 588 24.07 -16.48 -21.20
CA SER A 588 24.08 -16.23 -22.65
C SER A 588 23.23 -15.04 -23.12
N PHE A 589 22.36 -14.50 -22.26
CA PHE A 589 21.60 -13.29 -22.53
C PHE A 589 22.34 -12.02 -22.10
N LEU A 590 23.41 -12.14 -21.30
CA LEU A 590 24.26 -11.03 -20.88
C LEU A 590 25.32 -10.73 -21.96
N ASP A 591 25.67 -9.47 -22.12
CA ASP A 591 26.83 -9.08 -22.90
C ASP A 591 28.14 -9.47 -22.19
N ASN A 592 29.08 -10.07 -22.92
CA ASN A 592 30.32 -10.58 -22.34
C ASN A 592 31.21 -9.46 -21.77
N SER A 593 31.17 -8.25 -22.35
CA SER A 593 32.05 -7.14 -21.97
C SER A 593 31.50 -6.27 -20.83
N THR A 594 30.19 -6.07 -20.79
CA THR A 594 29.49 -5.17 -19.87
C THR A 594 28.63 -5.89 -18.83
N GLY A 595 28.35 -7.17 -19.03
CA GLY A 595 27.44 -7.95 -18.19
C GLY A 595 25.96 -7.55 -18.29
N ILE A 596 25.59 -6.65 -19.20
CA ILE A 596 24.22 -6.13 -19.30
C ILE A 596 23.33 -7.09 -20.12
N PRO A 597 22.08 -7.38 -19.70
CA PRO A 597 21.13 -8.13 -20.54
C PRO A 597 20.91 -7.47 -21.91
N ILE A 598 21.26 -8.19 -22.98
CA ILE A 598 21.14 -7.72 -24.36
C ILE A 598 19.67 -7.76 -24.76
N SER A 599 19.03 -6.58 -24.81
CA SER A 599 17.65 -6.40 -25.26
C SER A 599 17.51 -5.51 -26.50
N THR A 600 18.60 -5.26 -27.23
CA THR A 600 18.64 -4.57 -28.53
C THR A 600 19.38 -5.42 -29.56
N PRO A 601 18.95 -5.45 -30.84
CA PRO A 601 19.77 -6.03 -31.90
C PRO A 601 21.08 -5.26 -32.01
N MET A 602 22.22 -5.96 -32.04
CA MET A 602 23.50 -5.31 -32.33
C MET A 602 23.66 -5.16 -33.84
N ALA A 603 23.57 -3.92 -34.34
CA ALA A 603 23.93 -3.62 -35.72
C ALA A 603 25.44 -3.87 -35.90
N HIS A 604 25.82 -4.57 -36.99
CA HIS A 604 27.23 -4.81 -37.29
C HIS A 604 27.98 -3.47 -37.43
N GLY A 605 29.03 -3.29 -36.63
CA GLY A 605 29.91 -2.11 -36.70
C GLY A 605 29.49 -0.88 -35.88
N GLN A 606 28.31 -0.86 -35.24
CA GLN A 606 27.94 0.23 -34.33
C GLN A 606 27.85 -0.26 -32.88
N MET A 607 28.90 0.00 -32.10
CA MET A 607 28.82 0.00 -30.64
C MET A 607 28.09 1.27 -30.20
N PRO A 608 26.92 1.20 -29.51
CA PRO A 608 26.20 2.39 -29.02
C PRO A 608 26.93 3.16 -27.89
N TYR A 609 28.17 2.77 -27.59
CA TYR A 609 28.79 2.90 -26.29
C TYR A 609 30.24 3.41 -26.37
N SER A 610 30.43 4.56 -27.01
CA SER A 610 31.69 5.32 -26.99
C SER A 610 32.07 5.89 -25.61
N MET A 611 31.32 5.57 -24.54
CA MET A 611 31.55 6.02 -23.16
C MET A 611 31.43 4.91 -22.09
N ILE A 612 31.37 3.62 -22.45
CA ILE A 612 31.37 2.54 -21.46
C ILE A 612 32.81 2.17 -21.08
N LEU A 613 33.14 2.30 -19.79
CA LEU A 613 34.24 1.52 -19.20
C LEU A 613 33.80 0.04 -19.20
N PRO A 614 34.53 -0.89 -19.82
CA PRO A 614 34.11 -2.28 -19.91
C PRO A 614 34.31 -2.99 -18.57
N HIS A 615 33.27 -2.99 -17.75
CA HIS A 615 33.18 -3.77 -16.51
C HIS A 615 32.00 -4.73 -16.61
N ASN A 616 32.23 -6.00 -16.24
CA ASN A 616 31.18 -7.02 -16.17
C ASN A 616 30.94 -7.40 -14.70
N TYR A 617 30.25 -6.51 -13.97
CA TYR A 617 30.01 -6.70 -12.53
C TYR A 617 29.18 -7.95 -12.23
N ASN A 618 28.28 -8.36 -13.14
CA ASN A 618 27.52 -9.61 -12.99
C ASN A 618 28.45 -10.84 -12.97
N GLN A 619 29.40 -10.93 -13.91
CA GLN A 619 30.36 -12.03 -13.95
C GLN A 619 31.36 -11.99 -12.78
N VAL A 620 31.81 -10.81 -12.37
CA VAL A 620 32.72 -10.63 -11.22
C VAL A 620 32.02 -11.06 -9.93
N LEU A 621 30.79 -10.58 -9.70
CA LEU A 621 29.99 -10.95 -8.54
C LEU A 621 29.74 -12.46 -8.52
N PHE A 622 29.26 -13.05 -9.62
CA PHE A 622 29.03 -14.49 -9.71
C PHE A 622 30.29 -15.31 -9.37
N LYS A 623 31.45 -14.97 -9.98
CA LYS A 623 32.72 -15.65 -9.71
C LYS A 623 33.11 -15.59 -8.23
N CYS A 624 32.89 -14.46 -7.57
CA CYS A 624 33.24 -14.25 -6.17
C CYS A 624 32.22 -14.83 -5.17
N LEU A 625 30.97 -15.08 -5.56
CA LEU A 625 29.95 -15.71 -4.70
C LEU A 625 29.94 -17.25 -4.81
N TYR A 626 30.23 -17.79 -6.00
CA TYR A 626 29.98 -19.22 -6.29
C TYR A 626 31.19 -19.99 -6.84
N ALA A 627 32.07 -19.36 -7.63
CA ALA A 627 33.14 -20.09 -8.35
C ALA A 627 34.49 -20.11 -7.60
N ASN A 628 34.72 -19.23 -6.62
CA ASN A 628 36.01 -19.09 -5.96
C ASN A 628 36.06 -19.82 -4.61
N ALA A 629 36.76 -20.97 -4.58
CA ALA A 629 36.94 -21.83 -3.39
C ALA A 629 37.61 -21.14 -2.18
N LYS A 630 38.20 -19.94 -2.32
CA LYS A 630 38.72 -19.17 -1.17
C LYS A 630 37.64 -18.55 -0.27
N TYR A 631 36.37 -18.53 -0.70
CA TYR A 631 35.27 -17.96 0.08
C TYR A 631 34.18 -19.01 0.33
N LYS A 632 33.47 -18.87 1.46
CA LYS A 632 32.31 -19.70 1.78
C LYS A 632 31.26 -19.57 0.67
N LYS A 633 31.00 -20.64 -0.08
CA LYS A 633 29.92 -20.71 -1.07
C LYS A 633 28.59 -20.43 -0.37
N GLU A 634 27.79 -19.52 -0.91
CA GLU A 634 26.48 -19.21 -0.36
C GLU A 634 25.50 -20.35 -0.66
N SER A 635 24.91 -20.93 0.39
CA SER A 635 23.87 -21.95 0.28
C SER A 635 22.57 -21.29 -0.20
N ASN A 636 22.23 -21.52 -1.47
CA ASN A 636 21.06 -20.97 -2.15
C ASN A 636 20.54 -21.94 -3.25
N GLU A 637 20.65 -23.24 -2.97
CA GLU A 637 20.31 -24.30 -3.92
C GLU A 637 18.81 -24.33 -4.23
N LEU A 638 18.44 -24.70 -5.45
CA LEU A 638 17.05 -24.71 -5.91
C LEU A 638 16.11 -25.41 -4.91
N LEU A 639 16.46 -26.61 -4.45
CA LEU A 639 15.65 -27.37 -3.48
C LEU A 639 15.45 -26.61 -2.15
N GLN A 640 16.47 -25.87 -1.68
CA GLN A 640 16.37 -25.06 -0.47
C GLN A 640 15.41 -23.87 -0.67
N ARG A 641 15.45 -23.22 -1.84
CA ARG A 641 14.50 -22.15 -2.22
C ARG A 641 13.07 -22.68 -2.23
N MET A 642 12.85 -23.84 -2.84
CA MET A 642 11.51 -24.44 -2.95
C MET A 642 10.93 -24.88 -1.61
N CYS A 643 11.73 -25.50 -0.74
CA CYS A 643 11.32 -25.79 0.64
C CYS A 643 11.04 -24.52 1.45
N GLN A 644 11.67 -23.39 1.13
CA GLN A 644 11.40 -22.11 1.76
C GLN A 644 10.03 -21.52 1.34
N TYR A 645 9.64 -21.62 0.05
CA TYR A 645 8.34 -21.13 -0.44
C TYR A 645 7.13 -21.92 0.10
N GLU A 646 7.27 -23.22 0.37
CA GLU A 646 6.19 -24.04 0.92
C GLU A 646 5.96 -23.86 2.43
N ARG A 647 6.89 -23.16 3.11
CA ARG A 647 6.89 -23.00 4.57
C ARG A 647 5.93 -21.89 4.99
N ALA A 648 4.98 -22.21 5.86
CA ALA A 648 4.10 -21.22 6.50
C ALA A 648 4.90 -20.16 7.28
N LEU A 649 4.47 -18.90 7.21
CA LEU A 649 5.20 -17.77 7.78
C LEU A 649 5.00 -17.69 9.30
N ALA A 650 6.00 -18.10 10.08
CA ALA A 650 5.92 -18.03 11.54
C ALA A 650 6.08 -16.58 12.06
N VAL A 651 5.03 -16.05 12.71
CA VAL A 651 5.01 -14.71 13.33
C VAL A 651 4.67 -14.84 14.83
N GLY A 652 5.28 -14.00 15.68
CA GLY A 652 5.08 -14.06 17.13
C GLY A 652 3.77 -13.41 17.59
N SER A 653 3.55 -12.16 17.20
CA SER A 653 2.28 -11.46 17.39
C SER A 653 2.02 -10.47 16.25
N LEU A 654 0.76 -10.36 15.85
CA LEU A 654 0.34 -9.45 14.78
C LEU A 654 0.50 -8.00 15.20
N VAL A 655 0.84 -7.16 14.22
CA VAL A 655 0.75 -5.70 14.41
C VAL A 655 -0.73 -5.34 14.46
N SER A 656 -1.22 -5.11 15.69
CA SER A 656 -2.48 -4.42 15.86
C SER A 656 -2.30 -3.01 15.30
N PHE A 657 -2.96 -2.73 14.18
CA PHE A 657 -3.35 -1.38 13.88
C PHE A 657 -4.47 -1.04 14.85
N SER A 658 -4.39 0.13 15.48
CA SER A 658 -5.59 0.75 16.00
C SER A 658 -6.51 0.95 14.78
N SER A 659 -7.43 -0.01 14.57
CA SER A 659 -8.76 0.35 14.13
C SER A 659 -9.13 1.51 15.04
N LYS A 660 -9.42 2.69 14.46
CA LYS A 660 -9.98 3.83 15.19
C LYS A 660 -10.91 3.22 16.23
N SER A 661 -10.66 3.42 17.53
CA SER A 661 -11.49 2.82 18.55
C SER A 661 -12.90 3.29 18.26
N LEU A 662 -13.68 2.42 17.62
CA LEU A 662 -15.04 2.69 17.22
C LEU A 662 -15.78 2.54 18.52
N LYS A 663 -15.72 3.60 19.34
CA LYS A 663 -16.67 3.85 20.42
C LYS A 663 -18.02 3.50 19.81
N LEU A 664 -18.64 2.44 20.32
CA LEU A 664 -19.88 1.91 19.77
C LEU A 664 -20.84 3.08 19.64
N LYS A 665 -21.20 3.41 18.39
CA LYS A 665 -22.00 4.60 18.09
C LYS A 665 -23.31 4.49 18.86
N SER A 666 -23.51 5.34 19.87
CA SER A 666 -24.76 5.34 20.60
C SER A 666 -25.83 5.96 19.71
N VAL A 667 -26.91 5.21 19.51
CA VAL A 667 -28.06 5.64 18.71
C VAL A 667 -28.77 6.80 19.42
N GLU A 668 -28.71 6.84 20.75
CA GLU A 668 -29.27 7.87 21.62
C GLU A 668 -28.44 9.15 21.50
N GLU A 669 -27.12 9.05 21.59
CA GLU A 669 -26.22 10.20 21.52
C GLU A 669 -26.15 10.81 20.10
N GLY A 670 -26.12 9.97 19.06
CA GLY A 670 -26.25 10.44 17.67
C GLY A 670 -27.55 11.22 17.44
N LYS A 671 -28.68 10.75 18.00
CA LYS A 671 -29.97 11.47 17.97
C LYS A 671 -29.93 12.76 18.78
N ARG A 672 -29.27 12.79 19.94
CA ARG A 672 -29.12 13.98 20.80
C ARG A 672 -28.37 15.09 20.04
N LEU A 673 -27.19 14.76 19.53
CA LEU A 673 -26.32 15.66 18.77
C LEU A 673 -27.00 16.14 17.48
N ARG A 674 -27.74 15.27 16.79
CA ARG A 674 -28.57 15.64 15.64
C ARG A 674 -29.62 16.70 16.01
N ILE A 675 -30.36 16.52 17.11
CA ILE A 675 -31.38 17.48 17.57
C ILE A 675 -30.73 18.82 17.93
N GLU A 676 -29.53 18.79 18.52
CA GLU A 676 -28.76 19.98 18.87
C GLU A 676 -28.31 20.77 17.63
N ILE A 677 -27.74 20.09 16.63
CA ILE A 677 -27.37 20.70 15.34
C ILE A 677 -28.58 21.22 14.57
N ILE A 678 -29.69 20.47 14.52
CA ILE A 678 -30.92 20.94 13.87
C ILE A 678 -31.41 22.25 14.50
N LYS A 679 -31.43 22.36 15.83
CA LYS A 679 -31.79 23.61 16.52
C LYS A 679 -30.84 24.77 16.18
N LEU A 680 -29.55 24.51 16.02
CA LEU A 680 -28.60 25.56 15.59
C LEU A 680 -28.90 26.03 14.17
N ILE A 681 -29.22 25.11 13.25
CA ILE A 681 -29.61 25.44 11.86
C ILE A 681 -30.93 26.22 11.83
N ASP A 682 -31.95 25.79 12.58
CA ASP A 682 -33.23 26.49 12.70
C ASP A 682 -33.07 27.89 13.31
N ASN A 683 -32.09 28.08 14.19
CA ASN A 683 -31.70 29.39 14.74
C ASN A 683 -30.78 30.22 13.82
N GLY A 684 -30.54 29.79 12.57
CA GLY A 684 -29.79 30.53 11.56
C GLY A 684 -28.30 30.21 11.46
N SER A 685 -27.82 29.09 12.02
CA SER A 685 -26.41 28.66 11.87
C SER A 685 -26.20 27.83 10.60
N GLU A 686 -25.10 28.04 9.88
CA GLU A 686 -24.72 27.24 8.69
C GLU A 686 -23.63 26.20 8.99
N LEU A 687 -23.53 25.17 8.14
CA LEU A 687 -22.37 24.28 8.08
C LEU A 687 -21.25 24.94 7.28
N THR A 688 -20.00 24.79 7.73
CA THR A 688 -18.85 25.15 6.88
C THR A 688 -18.81 24.26 5.64
N GLN A 689 -18.07 24.68 4.61
CA GLN A 689 -17.91 23.85 3.43
C GLN A 689 -17.20 22.53 3.77
N LEU A 690 -16.18 22.56 4.64
CA LEU A 690 -15.51 21.35 5.10
C LEU A 690 -16.46 20.45 5.90
N GLN A 691 -17.21 20.99 6.86
CA GLN A 691 -18.20 20.26 7.66
C GLN A 691 -19.25 19.57 6.77
N ALA A 692 -19.84 20.30 5.81
CA ALA A 692 -20.82 19.76 4.88
C ALA A 692 -20.24 18.63 4.00
N ARG A 693 -19.00 18.79 3.51
CA ARG A 693 -18.28 17.75 2.75
C ARG A 693 -17.99 16.51 3.62
N GLN A 694 -17.55 16.69 4.86
CA GLN A 694 -17.28 15.60 5.79
C GLN A 694 -18.53 14.78 6.14
N ALA A 695 -19.66 15.45 6.43
CA ALA A 695 -20.94 14.78 6.64
C ALA A 695 -21.42 14.03 5.38
N PHE A 696 -21.27 14.64 4.19
CA PHE A 696 -21.63 13.99 2.93
C PHE A 696 -20.77 12.76 2.62
N ALA A 697 -19.46 12.83 2.88
CA ALA A 697 -18.56 11.68 2.78
C ALA A 697 -18.99 10.53 3.69
N LEU A 698 -19.21 10.81 4.98
CA LEU A 698 -19.66 9.80 5.96
C LEU A 698 -21.05 9.21 5.62
N TYR A 699 -21.94 10.01 5.03
CA TYR A 699 -23.24 9.54 4.56
C TYR A 699 -23.11 8.58 3.37
N LEU A 700 -22.26 8.91 2.39
CA LEU A 700 -21.96 8.01 1.27
C LEU A 700 -21.21 6.75 1.73
N GLU A 701 -20.33 6.83 2.74
CA GLU A 701 -19.69 5.66 3.37
C GLU A 701 -20.73 4.76 4.05
N ALA A 702 -21.73 5.32 4.74
CA ALA A 702 -22.82 4.56 5.33
C ALA A 702 -23.70 3.88 4.27
N ILE A 703 -24.01 4.57 3.17
CA ILE A 703 -24.69 3.97 2.00
C ILE A 703 -23.86 2.81 1.43
N LEU A 704 -22.54 2.99 1.26
CA LEU A 704 -21.63 1.97 0.76
C LEU A 704 -21.59 0.74 1.68
N HIS A 705 -21.59 0.95 3.00
CA HIS A 705 -21.71 -0.13 3.97
C HIS A 705 -23.05 -0.86 3.84
N ARG A 706 -24.17 -0.14 3.71
CA ARG A 706 -25.48 -0.78 3.57
C ARG A 706 -25.59 -1.60 2.29
N ILE A 707 -25.26 -1.05 1.11
CA ILE A 707 -25.46 -1.79 -0.16
C ILE A 707 -24.59 -3.05 -0.27
N THR A 708 -23.53 -3.17 0.55
CA THR A 708 -22.64 -4.34 0.57
C THR A 708 -23.08 -5.44 1.54
N HIS A 709 -23.89 -5.12 2.56
CA HIS A 709 -24.40 -6.07 3.57
C HIS A 709 -25.90 -6.35 3.41
N GLU A 710 -26.71 -5.33 3.09
CA GLU A 710 -28.15 -5.39 2.83
C GLU A 710 -28.48 -4.82 1.43
N PRO A 711 -28.15 -5.54 0.34
CA PRO A 711 -28.40 -5.07 -1.02
C PRO A 711 -29.90 -4.92 -1.29
N ARG A 712 -30.32 -3.70 -1.68
CA ARG A 712 -31.68 -3.41 -2.16
C ARG A 712 -31.62 -2.88 -3.60
N ASP A 713 -32.17 -3.65 -4.55
CA ASP A 713 -32.09 -3.42 -6.02
C ASP A 713 -32.46 -1.98 -6.49
N PHE A 714 -33.26 -1.25 -5.72
CA PHE A 714 -33.65 0.13 -6.06
C PHE A 714 -32.56 1.16 -5.77
N HIS A 715 -31.76 0.98 -4.71
CA HIS A 715 -30.75 1.96 -4.30
C HIS A 715 -29.52 1.92 -5.22
N GLU A 716 -29.13 0.74 -5.70
CA GLU A 716 -28.07 0.56 -6.70
C GLU A 716 -28.29 1.48 -7.92
N LYS A 717 -29.52 1.48 -8.46
CA LYS A 717 -29.89 2.27 -9.64
C LYS A 717 -29.84 3.78 -9.40
N ILE A 718 -30.15 4.22 -8.19
CA ILE A 718 -30.06 5.64 -7.81
C ILE A 718 -28.60 6.07 -7.72
N ILE A 719 -27.76 5.27 -7.05
CA ILE A 719 -26.32 5.54 -6.89
C ILE A 719 -25.63 5.57 -8.25
N LEU A 720 -25.91 4.61 -9.13
CA LEU A 720 -25.37 4.58 -10.49
C LEU A 720 -25.82 5.80 -11.32
N LYS A 721 -27.08 6.24 -11.20
CA LYS A 721 -27.56 7.47 -11.85
C LYS A 721 -26.83 8.73 -11.33
N PHE A 722 -26.58 8.81 -10.03
CA PHE A 722 -25.83 9.91 -9.40
C PHE A 722 -24.38 9.95 -9.88
N LEU A 723 -23.66 8.82 -9.81
CA LEU A 723 -22.27 8.71 -10.24
C LEU A 723 -22.09 9.02 -11.74
N ASN A 724 -22.99 8.53 -12.60
CA ASN A 724 -22.96 8.82 -14.03
C ASN A 724 -23.24 10.29 -14.36
N ARG A 725 -24.01 11.02 -13.53
CA ARG A 725 -24.24 12.46 -13.71
C ARG A 725 -23.05 13.31 -13.26
N LEU A 726 -22.37 12.91 -12.17
CA LEU A 726 -21.13 13.56 -11.73
C LEU A 726 -19.96 13.30 -12.69
N GLY A 727 -19.90 12.10 -13.25
CA GLY A 727 -18.74 11.58 -13.96
C GLY A 727 -18.84 11.68 -15.48
N GLY A 728 -18.63 12.87 -16.06
CA GLY A 728 -18.19 12.97 -17.46
C GLY A 728 -16.82 12.31 -17.71
N ASN A 729 -16.02 12.15 -16.64
CA ASN A 729 -14.67 11.59 -16.65
C ASN A 729 -14.55 10.21 -15.99
N ILE A 730 -15.57 9.74 -15.24
CA ILE A 730 -15.62 8.35 -14.78
C ILE A 730 -16.10 7.54 -15.98
N LYS A 731 -15.16 7.19 -16.87
CA LYS A 731 -15.41 6.25 -17.97
C LYS A 731 -15.89 4.94 -17.38
N THR A 732 -17.21 4.78 -17.30
CA THR A 732 -17.83 3.48 -17.09
C THR A 732 -17.37 2.61 -18.25
N PRO A 733 -16.88 1.38 -17.99
CA PRO A 733 -16.64 0.46 -19.09
C PRO A 733 -18.01 0.25 -19.75
N THR A 734 -18.12 0.68 -21.01
CA THR A 734 -19.30 0.53 -21.85
C THR A 734 -19.43 -0.93 -22.29
N VAL A 735 -19.43 -1.85 -21.32
CA VAL A 735 -20.08 -3.14 -21.46
C VAL A 735 -21.58 -2.80 -21.52
N PRO A 736 -22.25 -2.90 -22.68
CA PRO A 736 -23.69 -2.74 -22.69
C PRO A 736 -24.25 -3.82 -21.76
N PHE A 737 -25.11 -3.43 -20.81
CA PHE A 737 -25.82 -4.35 -19.91
C PHE A 737 -26.90 -5.14 -20.68
N HIS A 738 -26.48 -5.82 -21.75
CA HIS A 738 -27.32 -6.42 -22.76
C HIS A 738 -27.58 -7.90 -22.46
N ASN A 739 -28.18 -8.16 -21.29
CA ASN A 739 -28.86 -9.43 -21.07
C ASN A 739 -30.17 -9.22 -20.27
N PRO A 740 -31.29 -8.92 -20.95
CA PRO A 740 -32.57 -8.66 -20.30
C PRO A 740 -33.27 -9.92 -19.74
N LYS A 741 -32.70 -11.13 -19.93
CA LYS A 741 -33.41 -12.39 -19.64
C LYS A 741 -33.09 -13.07 -18.30
N ASN A 742 -32.04 -12.67 -17.57
CA ASN A 742 -31.66 -13.27 -16.28
C ASN A 742 -31.35 -12.21 -15.20
N SER A 743 -32.40 -11.56 -14.68
CA SER A 743 -32.26 -10.44 -13.74
C SER A 743 -32.06 -10.86 -12.27
N ARG A 744 -32.67 -11.96 -11.81
CA ARG A 744 -32.77 -12.31 -10.37
C ARG A 744 -31.50 -12.91 -9.75
N GLY A 745 -30.77 -13.79 -10.46
CA GLY A 745 -29.56 -14.41 -9.91
C GLY A 745 -28.32 -13.49 -9.87
N ASN A 746 -28.30 -12.49 -10.76
CA ASN A 746 -27.09 -11.70 -11.06
C ASN A 746 -27.11 -10.28 -10.45
N SER A 747 -27.89 -10.03 -9.39
CA SER A 747 -27.93 -8.72 -8.72
C SER A 747 -26.64 -8.43 -7.93
N LYS A 748 -26.18 -9.37 -7.09
CA LYS A 748 -24.99 -9.22 -6.22
C LYS A 748 -23.75 -8.68 -6.92
N ALA A 749 -23.41 -9.21 -8.10
CA ALA A 749 -22.26 -8.77 -8.88
C ALA A 749 -22.40 -7.32 -9.39
N ARG A 750 -23.61 -6.89 -9.78
CA ARG A 750 -23.88 -5.51 -10.18
C ARG A 750 -23.84 -4.57 -8.98
N THR A 751 -24.40 -4.97 -7.84
CA THR A 751 -24.32 -4.19 -6.60
C THR A 751 -22.87 -4.02 -6.14
N ALA A 752 -22.05 -5.07 -6.24
CA ALA A 752 -20.61 -5.00 -5.97
C ALA A 752 -19.87 -4.03 -6.92
N MET A 753 -20.23 -3.99 -8.20
CA MET A 753 -19.68 -3.03 -9.16
C MET A 753 -20.07 -1.58 -8.84
N VAL A 754 -21.33 -1.33 -8.47
CA VAL A 754 -21.79 0.03 -8.08
C VAL A 754 -21.19 0.46 -6.75
N ALA A 755 -21.08 -0.46 -5.77
CA ALA A 755 -20.35 -0.25 -4.53
C ALA A 755 -18.87 0.07 -4.78
N LYS A 756 -18.23 -0.61 -5.74
CA LYS A 756 -16.87 -0.26 -6.17
C LYS A 756 -16.79 1.15 -6.76
N GLN A 757 -17.70 1.53 -7.65
CA GLN A 757 -17.69 2.87 -8.24
C GLN A 757 -17.93 3.96 -7.18
N LEU A 758 -18.84 3.72 -6.23
CA LEU A 758 -19.07 4.61 -5.09
C LEU A 758 -17.82 4.71 -4.19
N GLY A 759 -17.13 3.59 -3.93
CA GLY A 759 -15.88 3.56 -3.18
C GLY A 759 -14.71 4.26 -3.89
N ASP A 760 -14.56 4.08 -5.20
CA ASP A 760 -13.56 4.79 -6.01
C ASP A 760 -13.85 6.32 -6.05
N PHE A 761 -15.13 6.72 -6.08
CA PHE A 761 -15.55 8.12 -5.95
C PHE A 761 -15.23 8.68 -4.56
N LEU A 762 -15.62 7.99 -3.49
CA LEU A 762 -15.35 8.37 -2.11
C LEU A 762 -13.87 8.58 -1.83
N GLU A 763 -12.99 7.72 -2.33
CA GLU A 763 -11.54 7.88 -2.14
C GLU A 763 -10.97 9.12 -2.86
N GLN A 764 -11.55 9.53 -4.00
CA GLN A 764 -11.20 10.81 -4.62
C GLN A 764 -11.80 11.97 -3.82
N TYR A 765 -13.09 11.89 -3.47
CA TYR A 765 -13.81 12.92 -2.74
C TYR A 765 -13.21 13.23 -1.37
N ASN A 766 -12.76 12.22 -0.63
CA ASN A 766 -12.09 12.38 0.67
C ASN A 766 -10.73 13.08 0.52
N ARG A 767 -9.90 12.67 -0.45
CA ARG A 767 -8.63 13.36 -0.75
C ARG A 767 -8.82 14.81 -1.20
N ASP A 768 -9.85 15.06 -2.00
CA ASP A 768 -10.22 16.43 -2.40
C ASP A 768 -10.73 17.24 -1.20
N THR A 769 -11.35 16.59 -0.20
CA THR A 769 -11.86 17.22 1.03
C THR A 769 -10.76 17.49 2.05
N GLU A 770 -9.75 16.63 2.15
CA GLU A 770 -8.53 16.86 2.96
C GLU A 770 -7.74 18.10 2.50
N ALA A 771 -7.94 18.56 1.26
CA ALA A 771 -7.36 19.79 0.74
C ALA A 771 -8.14 21.07 1.09
N TYR A 772 -9.34 20.97 1.71
CA TYR A 772 -10.07 22.11 2.24
C TYR A 772 -9.61 22.41 3.67
N VAL A 773 -9.32 23.69 3.94
CA VAL A 773 -9.06 24.21 5.28
C VAL A 773 -10.19 25.18 5.62
N ASP A 774 -10.81 25.02 6.79
CA ASP A 774 -11.79 26.00 7.25
C ASP A 774 -11.07 27.28 7.67
N SER A 775 -11.42 28.39 7.01
CA SER A 775 -10.89 29.71 7.31
C SER A 775 -11.61 30.33 8.51
N PHE A 776 -11.28 29.86 9.72
CA PHE A 776 -11.79 30.27 11.03
C PHE A 776 -13.29 30.07 11.28
N ASP A 777 -13.66 29.71 12.51
CA ASP A 777 -15.06 29.66 12.97
C ASP A 777 -15.66 31.07 12.92
N HIS A 778 -16.47 31.35 11.89
CA HIS A 778 -17.17 32.62 11.75
C HIS A 778 -18.44 32.67 12.63
N PHE A 779 -18.85 33.88 13.02
CA PHE A 779 -20.10 34.09 13.75
C PHE A 779 -21.30 33.60 12.91
N GLY A 780 -22.07 32.65 13.42
CA GLY A 780 -23.16 31.98 12.70
C GLY A 780 -22.80 30.63 12.06
N MET A 781 -21.63 30.05 12.34
CA MET A 781 -21.29 28.68 11.93
C MET A 781 -21.48 27.67 13.09
N ILE A 782 -21.76 26.41 12.77
CA ILE A 782 -21.86 25.34 13.78
C ILE A 782 -20.48 25.09 14.43
N PRO A 783 -20.38 25.05 15.78
CA PRO A 783 -19.11 24.86 16.47
C PRO A 783 -18.38 23.57 16.08
N SER A 784 -17.12 23.70 15.69
CA SER A 784 -16.31 22.61 15.16
C SER A 784 -16.15 21.41 16.11
N GLY A 785 -16.09 21.64 17.43
CA GLY A 785 -16.08 20.56 18.44
C GLY A 785 -17.38 19.74 18.48
N LEU A 786 -18.53 20.42 18.59
CA LEU A 786 -19.85 19.79 18.57
C LEU A 786 -20.09 19.00 17.28
N PHE A 787 -19.65 19.54 16.14
CA PHE A 787 -19.75 18.85 14.86
C PHE A 787 -18.84 17.61 14.79
N GLY A 788 -17.63 17.67 15.38
CA GLY A 788 -16.73 16.52 15.50
C GLY A 788 -17.37 15.36 16.28
N ASP A 789 -18.01 15.66 17.42
CA ASP A 789 -18.75 14.67 18.22
C ASP A 789 -19.94 14.10 17.45
N PHE A 790 -20.70 14.95 16.74
CA PHE A 790 -21.78 14.52 15.86
C PHE A 790 -21.28 13.54 14.79
N LEU A 791 -20.22 13.86 14.05
CA LEU A 791 -19.66 12.95 13.04
C LEU A 791 -19.20 11.61 13.64
N ALA A 792 -18.66 11.63 14.87
CA ALA A 792 -18.24 10.43 15.57
C ALA A 792 -19.40 9.49 15.93
N GLN A 793 -20.57 10.03 16.32
CA GLN A 793 -21.72 9.25 16.81
C GLN A 793 -22.81 8.98 15.74
N SER A 794 -22.90 9.81 14.70
CA SER A 794 -24.03 9.79 13.76
C SER A 794 -24.23 8.48 13.01
N GLN A 795 -25.49 8.08 12.85
CA GLN A 795 -25.93 7.04 11.92
C GLN A 795 -26.30 7.65 10.56
N GLU A 796 -26.55 6.81 9.55
CA GLU A 796 -26.94 7.26 8.20
C GLU A 796 -28.14 8.22 8.23
N ALA A 797 -29.17 7.88 9.02
CA ALA A 797 -30.39 8.70 9.15
C ALA A 797 -30.14 10.05 9.84
N ASP A 798 -29.09 10.17 10.65
CA ASP A 798 -28.74 11.42 11.33
C ASP A 798 -28.02 12.38 10.37
N LEU A 799 -27.09 11.83 9.59
CA LEU A 799 -26.41 12.54 8.50
C LEU A 799 -27.40 12.95 7.40
N GLU A 800 -28.32 12.05 7.00
CA GLU A 800 -29.39 12.35 6.04
C GLU A 800 -30.25 13.53 6.50
N ALA A 801 -30.66 13.55 7.77
CA ALA A 801 -31.52 14.61 8.31
C ALA A 801 -30.82 15.98 8.32
N VAL A 802 -29.56 16.06 8.79
CA VAL A 802 -28.80 17.31 8.85
C VAL A 802 -28.48 17.84 7.44
N LEU A 803 -28.03 16.95 6.53
CA LEU A 803 -27.75 17.33 5.14
C LEU A 803 -29.02 17.79 4.40
N ALA A 804 -30.13 17.09 4.58
CA ALA A 804 -31.41 17.49 3.96
C ALA A 804 -31.92 18.82 4.50
N LEU A 805 -31.89 19.04 5.82
CA LEU A 805 -32.32 20.31 6.42
C LEU A 805 -31.44 21.47 5.92
N HIS A 806 -30.11 21.36 6.04
CA HIS A 806 -29.18 22.38 5.58
C HIS A 806 -29.40 22.74 4.11
N THR A 807 -29.58 21.73 3.24
CA THR A 807 -29.79 21.94 1.81
C THR A 807 -31.13 22.62 1.51
N ASN A 808 -32.20 22.26 2.24
CA ASN A 808 -33.51 22.89 2.11
C ASN A 808 -33.53 24.35 2.63
N VAL A 809 -32.83 24.64 3.74
CA VAL A 809 -32.79 25.98 4.35
C VAL A 809 -31.90 26.94 3.56
N THR A 810 -30.69 26.53 3.21
CA THR A 810 -29.72 27.39 2.50
C THR A 810 -29.96 27.46 0.99
N GLY A 811 -30.76 26.54 0.43
CA GLY A 811 -30.93 26.36 -1.01
C GLY A 811 -29.66 25.92 -1.76
N ASN A 812 -28.56 25.68 -1.04
CA ASN A 812 -27.21 25.50 -1.57
C ASN A 812 -26.65 24.11 -1.25
N MET A 813 -25.75 23.63 -2.12
CA MET A 813 -25.13 22.30 -2.02
C MET A 813 -23.60 22.39 -1.93
N PRO A 814 -23.03 22.92 -0.82
CA PRO A 814 -21.58 23.18 -0.67
C PRO A 814 -20.72 21.89 -0.71
N TYR A 815 -21.35 20.73 -0.53
CA TYR A 815 -20.73 19.42 -0.63
C TYR A 815 -20.57 18.93 -2.09
N LEU A 816 -21.31 19.49 -3.07
CA LEU A 816 -21.16 19.20 -4.51
C LEU A 816 -20.50 20.36 -5.29
N TYR A 817 -20.82 21.60 -4.93
CA TYR A 817 -20.40 22.79 -5.68
C TYR A 817 -19.68 23.79 -4.76
N ASN A 818 -18.71 24.50 -5.32
CA ASN A 818 -18.02 25.56 -4.59
C ASN A 818 -18.84 26.87 -4.66
N ARG A 819 -18.88 27.70 -3.60
CA ARG A 819 -19.73 28.92 -3.56
C ARG A 819 -19.34 29.98 -4.61
N PHE A 820 -18.25 29.79 -5.34
CA PHE A 820 -17.72 30.73 -6.34
C PHE A 820 -17.55 30.08 -7.73
N GLY A 821 -18.57 30.15 -8.58
CA GLY A 821 -18.43 29.95 -10.03
C GLY A 821 -19.56 29.19 -10.74
N LEU A 822 -20.23 29.90 -11.67
CA LEU A 822 -21.26 29.41 -12.60
C LEU A 822 -22.56 28.89 -11.96
N SER A 823 -23.61 28.78 -12.77
CA SER A 823 -24.99 28.57 -12.35
C SER A 823 -25.21 27.28 -11.56
N VAL A 824 -25.21 27.38 -10.24
CA VAL A 824 -25.66 26.31 -9.33
C VAL A 824 -27.13 25.99 -9.67
N PRO A 825 -27.51 24.71 -9.86
CA PRO A 825 -28.89 24.36 -10.13
C PRO A 825 -29.75 24.67 -8.91
N GLN A 826 -31.00 25.08 -9.11
CA GLN A 826 -31.95 25.18 -8.01
C GLN A 826 -32.05 23.82 -7.30
N THR A 827 -31.95 23.84 -5.97
CA THR A 827 -32.08 22.66 -5.13
C THR A 827 -33.41 21.95 -5.42
N PRO A 828 -33.40 20.67 -5.85
CA PRO A 828 -34.63 19.94 -6.09
C PRO A 828 -35.34 19.66 -4.75
N PRO A 829 -36.68 19.61 -4.71
CA PRO A 829 -37.42 19.35 -3.48
C PRO A 829 -37.02 17.98 -2.92
N ILE A 830 -36.41 17.97 -1.73
CA ILE A 830 -35.95 16.75 -1.08
C ILE A 830 -37.16 16.05 -0.46
N PRO A 831 -37.52 14.82 -0.89
CA PRO A 831 -38.67 14.11 -0.35
C PRO A 831 -38.54 13.89 1.16
N SER A 832 -39.63 14.04 1.90
CA SER A 832 -39.67 13.71 3.32
C SER A 832 -39.68 12.18 3.54
N GLY A 833 -39.03 11.74 4.61
CA GLY A 833 -38.92 10.33 4.99
C GLY A 833 -37.59 9.67 4.60
N LEU A 834 -37.49 8.37 4.92
CA LEU A 834 -36.25 7.61 4.85
C LEU A 834 -35.72 7.48 3.40
N HIS A 835 -34.44 7.78 3.19
CA HIS A 835 -33.77 7.81 1.87
C HIS A 835 -34.28 8.89 0.91
N GLY A 836 -34.99 9.92 1.41
CA GLY A 836 -35.40 11.07 0.62
C GLY A 836 -34.22 11.80 0.00
N PHE A 837 -33.15 12.02 0.77
CA PHE A 837 -31.93 12.67 0.29
C PHE A 837 -31.22 11.81 -0.76
N LEU A 838 -31.10 10.49 -0.53
CA LEU A 838 -30.56 9.55 -1.53
C LEU A 838 -31.32 9.64 -2.88
N ARG A 839 -32.65 9.69 -2.85
CA ARG A 839 -33.49 9.81 -4.07
C ARG A 839 -33.29 11.14 -4.78
N ALA A 840 -33.01 12.22 -4.05
CA ALA A 840 -32.76 13.54 -4.61
C ALA A 840 -31.36 13.68 -5.25
N LEU A 841 -30.35 12.94 -4.79
CA LEU A 841 -28.95 13.06 -5.25
C LEU A 841 -28.74 13.10 -6.77
N PRO A 842 -29.37 12.26 -7.61
CA PRO A 842 -29.19 12.38 -9.06
C PRO A 842 -29.73 13.70 -9.61
N GLY A 843 -30.80 14.26 -9.03
CA GLY A 843 -31.39 15.53 -9.43
C GLY A 843 -30.56 16.76 -9.04
N MET A 844 -29.71 16.61 -8.02
CA MET A 844 -28.82 17.67 -7.52
C MET A 844 -27.62 17.97 -8.44
N VAL A 845 -27.38 17.16 -9.47
CA VAL A 845 -26.19 17.23 -10.32
C VAL A 845 -26.49 17.80 -11.71
N LEU A 846 -25.79 18.88 -12.08
CA LEU A 846 -25.80 19.48 -13.41
C LEU A 846 -25.38 18.48 -14.50
N THR A 847 -26.22 18.31 -15.52
CA THR A 847 -25.86 17.59 -16.74
C THR A 847 -25.11 18.50 -17.71
N GLY A 848 -23.80 18.32 -17.85
CA GLY A 848 -23.00 18.99 -18.89
C GLY A 848 -23.44 18.60 -20.30
N SER A 849 -23.06 19.40 -21.32
CA SER A 849 -23.57 19.21 -22.70
C SER A 849 -23.29 17.83 -23.32
N VAL A 850 -22.27 17.11 -22.84
CA VAL A 850 -21.89 15.76 -23.28
C VAL A 850 -22.92 14.69 -22.86
N ALA A 851 -23.74 14.95 -21.83
CA ALA A 851 -24.75 14.00 -21.37
C ALA A 851 -25.98 13.91 -22.31
N ARG A 852 -26.14 14.84 -23.27
CA ARG A 852 -27.34 14.88 -24.13
C ARG A 852 -27.43 13.73 -25.13
N ASP A 853 -26.31 13.13 -25.55
CA ASP A 853 -26.33 12.03 -26.52
C ASP A 853 -26.70 10.68 -25.90
N PHE A 854 -26.48 10.48 -24.59
CA PHE A 854 -26.87 9.25 -23.89
C PHE A 854 -28.39 9.15 -23.67
N ASN A 855 -29.11 10.27 -23.60
CA ASN A 855 -30.58 10.28 -23.49
C ASN A 855 -31.29 9.75 -24.77
N LYS A 856 -30.57 9.47 -25.86
CA LYS A 856 -31.12 8.79 -27.05
C LYS A 856 -31.26 7.27 -26.88
N PHE A 857 -30.58 6.66 -25.90
CA PHE A 857 -30.74 5.23 -25.57
C PHE A 857 -31.84 4.98 -24.51
N ASP A 858 -32.60 6.01 -24.13
CA ASP A 858 -33.55 6.02 -23.01
C ASP A 858 -34.92 5.36 -23.31
N GLY A 859 -34.99 4.49 -24.33
CA GLY A 859 -36.22 3.80 -24.74
C GLY A 859 -36.76 2.81 -23.70
N TYR A 860 -35.94 2.39 -22.73
CA TYR A 860 -36.31 1.39 -21.72
C TYR A 860 -36.91 1.99 -20.42
N TYR A 861 -36.60 3.25 -20.10
CA TYR A 861 -36.90 3.80 -18.76
C TYR A 861 -38.25 4.52 -18.64
N LYS A 862 -38.86 4.95 -19.75
CA LYS A 862 -40.19 5.61 -19.74
C LYS A 862 -41.36 4.71 -19.27
N ASN A 863 -41.19 3.38 -19.25
CA ASN A 863 -42.28 2.47 -18.92
C ASN A 863 -42.53 2.28 -17.41
N ASN A 864 -41.67 2.77 -16.50
CA ASN A 864 -41.83 2.56 -15.06
C ASN A 864 -42.47 3.71 -14.27
N GLU A 865 -42.63 4.91 -14.85
CA GLU A 865 -43.40 5.99 -14.19
C GLU A 865 -44.90 5.65 -14.12
N LYS A 866 -45.43 4.88 -15.07
CA LYS A 866 -46.83 4.42 -15.05
C LYS A 866 -47.15 3.46 -13.89
N ASN A 867 -46.16 2.77 -13.32
CA ASN A 867 -46.38 1.80 -12.24
C ASN A 867 -46.43 2.44 -10.83
N PHE A 868 -46.05 3.72 -10.67
CA PHE A 868 -46.16 4.41 -9.38
C PHE A 868 -47.56 4.97 -9.09
N ASN A 869 -48.40 5.16 -10.12
CA ASN A 869 -49.78 5.66 -9.96
C ASN A 869 -50.81 4.56 -9.65
N ILE A 870 -50.41 3.29 -9.58
CA ILE A 870 -51.32 2.15 -9.31
C ILE A 870 -51.34 1.77 -7.81
N LEU A 871 -50.46 2.36 -7.00
CA LEU A 871 -50.42 2.20 -5.53
C LEU A 871 -51.03 3.39 -4.76
N ARG A 872 -51.92 4.15 -5.43
CA ARG A 872 -52.83 5.13 -4.84
C ARG A 872 -54.24 4.97 -5.42
N ASN A 873 -54.89 3.87 -5.04
CA ASN A 873 -56.34 3.66 -4.99
C ASN A 873 -56.59 2.50 -4.01
#